data_AF-A0AA39Z4R5-F1
#
_entry.id   AF-A0AA39Z4R5-F1
#
_cell.length_a   1.000
_cell.length_b   1.000
_cell.length_c   1.000
_cell.angle_alpha   90.00
_cell.angle_beta   90.00
_cell.angle_gamma   90.00
#
_symmetry.space_group_name_H-M   'P 1'
#
loop_
_entity.id
_entity.type
_entity.pdbx_description
1 polymer ?
#
loop_
_entity_poly.entity_id
_entity_poly.type
_entity_poly.pdbx_seq_one_letter_code
_entity_poly.pdbx_strand_id
1 'polypeptide(L)'
;MSHDRHGGGYDPNQGLPMVQTNVNHAPHHGGGYVPGSPWQQAYPSPPPHQPLPPPPPQQPSMNYYPQGQSPPMPPKSENMLTSRPKGFINALNPRSRFRWKEPHFYQEPAWKYDQAYSYRHRDGMTRVWQGAEDDRYISPYDGHIAKLVVQCTDEIYENPGNSTYRRTYIRNVSTKMLRLANWPTSHFDFEKGEYREFGTGWLVAKWIPTCLALTVMIVFYGDGAQERNGGNYDVFAYRYHGYAKVARNVLEYPSSSALPYGTPDTPPEGSNPVMERLLSPRYLCVLQNPSDKNGNSGVSIQKIEDSNNNSWVGSYLFIAYTAEQFSHSSEEDMQALHAIAETATRAAGLPAYWVGCSCMPDEREMEDDVFRISDVIRGAAGLCIAVGPSHGSSLSEKDTWDMLRQWGSRLWTFPEVLLSPKGAPVTVYRRDQLDSPLAVPKNQFAKRVWADAAVARQLVDHYEGNLTLSRLELDTIALRCLHSRSTTQYLPGDHSYALMGLLRVRPKVDHTDSAFQAFARLSLANDSNMLLERLVCTLPKTPAQHWSCMDDAWDASLWDIQPQIQIAGICDDDAIIIDNALGAAIRWKSFAPVKNLRRTSWKRLFAQLILHSSGILLIISFTLFISPYTRSAGIVLFLLSFPFIAAGPHLLRMLYSGKFWYSQPWFFGFEGYMDVETIESQIWGARLGRLEWSAFGSPLARHRRNEHGERIGVDPTSDPKVAEIVERAKTASPNEQRVFTLIDTRTMEVILFQATRPPVGILVCGSEGGMQRAVGVSYDWTTATCFRETVFRLDSTVHDKMDRVSRTKLGLKRPATRAVYVGDN
;
A
#
# COMPACT_ATOMS: atom_id res chain seq x y z
N MET A 1 7.51 38.26 -27.06
CA MET A 1 7.34 37.85 -25.65
C MET A 1 8.46 36.87 -25.37
N SER A 2 9.53 37.38 -24.79
CA SER A 2 10.82 36.73 -24.55
C SER A 2 10.77 35.99 -23.21
N HIS A 3 11.16 34.72 -23.20
CA HIS A 3 11.25 33.90 -21.98
C HIS A 3 12.67 34.01 -21.40
N ASP A 4 12.74 34.45 -20.14
CA ASP A 4 13.95 34.73 -19.38
C ASP A 4 14.58 33.46 -18.79
N ARG A 5 15.92 33.43 -18.74
CA ARG A 5 16.75 32.39 -18.12
C ARG A 5 16.75 32.61 -16.59
N HIS A 6 16.47 31.57 -15.80
CA HIS A 6 16.42 31.68 -14.33
C HIS A 6 17.66 31.09 -13.64
N GLY A 7 18.14 31.81 -12.63
CA GLY A 7 18.96 31.27 -11.54
C GLY A 7 18.08 30.40 -10.64
N GLY A 8 18.37 29.09 -10.67
CA GLY A 8 17.64 28.05 -9.95
C GLY A 8 16.53 27.34 -10.75
N GLY A 9 16.51 27.46 -12.08
CA GLY A 9 15.63 26.67 -12.96
C GLY A 9 16.00 26.90 -14.43
N TYR A 10 16.36 25.85 -15.17
CA TYR A 10 16.77 25.94 -16.58
C TYR A 10 15.76 25.21 -17.50
N ASP A 11 15.54 25.72 -18.72
CA ASP A 11 14.69 25.18 -19.81
C ASP A 11 15.53 25.08 -21.12
N PRO A 12 15.77 23.88 -21.72
CA PRO A 12 16.67 23.67 -22.87
C PRO A 12 16.00 23.51 -24.25
N ASN A 13 14.98 24.29 -24.62
CA ASN A 13 14.37 24.18 -25.96
C ASN A 13 15.15 24.81 -27.15
N GLN A 14 16.49 24.83 -27.14
CA GLN A 14 17.27 25.32 -28.30
C GLN A 14 18.36 24.35 -28.74
N GLY A 15 18.22 23.87 -29.98
CA GLY A 15 18.89 22.70 -30.55
C GLY A 15 20.34 22.89 -31.01
N LEU A 16 21.06 21.76 -31.05
CA LEU A 16 22.42 21.60 -31.57
C LEU A 16 22.43 21.24 -33.07
N PRO A 17 23.49 21.65 -33.79
CA PRO A 17 24.14 20.78 -34.75
C PRO A 17 25.59 20.45 -34.34
N MET A 18 25.94 19.18 -34.60
CA MET A 18 27.20 18.49 -34.31
C MET A 18 28.46 19.13 -34.89
N VAL A 19 29.61 18.95 -34.23
CA VAL A 19 30.90 18.65 -34.89
C VAL A 19 31.76 17.72 -34.01
N GLN A 20 32.34 16.70 -34.67
CA GLN A 20 33.23 15.63 -34.19
C GLN A 20 34.67 16.08 -33.91
N THR A 21 35.44 15.13 -33.33
CA THR A 21 36.90 14.85 -33.40
C THR A 21 37.60 15.01 -32.05
N ASN A 22 38.65 14.27 -31.66
CA ASN A 22 39.19 12.93 -31.93
C ASN A 22 40.44 12.82 -31.01
N VAL A 23 40.53 11.77 -30.19
CA VAL A 23 41.73 10.97 -29.81
C VAL A 23 43.08 11.67 -29.57
N ASN A 24 43.70 11.50 -28.38
CA ASN A 24 44.90 10.65 -28.23
C ASN A 24 45.52 10.59 -26.81
N HIS A 25 45.72 9.33 -26.39
CA HIS A 25 46.88 8.74 -25.71
C HIS A 25 47.11 8.94 -24.19
N ALA A 26 47.16 7.77 -23.55
CA ALA A 26 47.71 7.39 -22.23
C ALA A 26 49.27 7.58 -22.19
N PRO A 27 50.07 7.23 -21.13
CA PRO A 27 49.85 6.07 -20.26
C PRO A 27 50.41 6.07 -18.80
N HIS A 28 49.95 5.03 -18.09
CA HIS A 28 50.68 4.12 -17.19
C HIS A 28 51.21 4.48 -15.79
N HIS A 29 50.96 3.48 -14.92
CA HIS A 29 51.70 2.95 -13.76
C HIS A 29 51.00 3.26 -12.42
N GLY A 30 50.70 2.31 -11.53
CA GLY A 30 51.03 0.89 -11.45
C GLY A 30 51.19 0.50 -9.97
N GLY A 31 50.56 -0.62 -9.56
CA GLY A 31 50.80 -1.30 -8.27
C GLY A 31 50.03 -0.72 -7.07
N GLY A 32 49.52 -1.49 -6.11
CA GLY A 32 49.68 -2.91 -5.83
C GLY A 32 49.13 -3.17 -4.41
N TYR A 33 48.51 -4.34 -4.28
CA TYR A 33 47.98 -5.04 -3.09
C TYR A 33 48.93 -4.96 -1.84
N VAL A 34 48.54 -5.17 -0.57
CA VAL A 34 48.03 -6.40 0.09
C VAL A 34 47.57 -6.03 1.54
N PRO A 35 46.62 -6.77 2.16
CA PRO A 35 45.90 -6.37 3.38
C PRO A 35 46.40 -7.05 4.68
N GLY A 36 45.94 -6.55 5.84
CA GLY A 36 45.78 -7.38 7.04
C GLY A 36 46.00 -6.68 8.38
N SER A 37 44.94 -6.58 9.20
CA SER A 37 45.04 -6.76 10.66
C SER A 37 43.65 -7.00 11.27
N PRO A 38 43.45 -8.07 12.07
CA PRO A 38 42.18 -8.43 12.68
C PRO A 38 41.94 -7.65 13.99
N TRP A 39 40.81 -6.97 14.10
CA TRP A 39 40.40 -6.33 15.35
C TRP A 39 39.63 -7.32 16.23
N GLN A 40 40.22 -7.60 17.40
CA GLN A 40 39.63 -8.35 18.50
C GLN A 40 38.37 -7.64 19.04
N GLN A 41 37.26 -8.37 19.11
CA GLN A 41 36.05 -7.94 19.80
C GLN A 41 36.25 -8.07 21.32
N ALA A 42 36.29 -6.94 22.02
CA ALA A 42 36.11 -6.89 23.47
C ALA A 42 34.63 -6.69 23.78
N TYR A 43 34.02 -7.66 24.48
CA TYR A 43 32.67 -7.52 25.05
C TYR A 43 32.71 -6.61 26.29
N PRO A 44 31.86 -5.56 26.39
CA PRO A 44 31.71 -4.81 27.63
C PRO A 44 30.77 -5.55 28.60
N SER A 45 31.18 -5.61 29.87
CA SER A 45 30.39 -6.11 31.01
C SER A 45 29.14 -5.24 31.26
N PRO A 46 28.05 -5.83 31.80
CA PRO A 46 26.80 -5.09 32.07
C PRO A 46 26.92 -4.15 33.28
N PRO A 47 26.23 -2.99 33.28
CA PRO A 47 26.21 -2.05 34.41
C PRO A 47 25.26 -2.50 35.54
N PRO A 48 25.48 -2.03 36.78
CA PRO A 48 24.68 -2.42 37.95
C PRO A 48 23.29 -1.73 37.99
N HIS A 49 22.34 -2.42 38.62
CA HIS A 49 20.93 -2.06 38.77
C HIS A 49 20.69 -0.67 39.40
N GLN A 50 19.85 0.15 38.74
CA GLN A 50 19.26 1.36 39.30
C GLN A 50 17.83 1.08 39.80
N PRO A 51 17.39 1.66 40.94
CA PRO A 51 16.04 1.50 41.47
C PRO A 51 15.00 2.34 40.71
N LEU A 52 13.79 1.80 40.60
CA LEU A 52 12.64 2.37 39.88
C LEU A 52 12.13 3.69 40.48
N PRO A 53 11.64 4.64 39.66
CA PRO A 53 11.01 5.87 40.14
C PRO A 53 9.58 5.63 40.67
N PRO A 54 9.08 6.49 41.58
CA PRO A 54 7.75 6.35 42.17
C PRO A 54 6.62 6.70 41.18
N PRO A 55 5.40 6.16 41.38
CA PRO A 55 4.28 6.37 40.47
C PRO A 55 3.71 7.80 40.55
N PRO A 56 3.12 8.32 39.45
CA PRO A 56 2.57 9.66 39.39
C PRO A 56 1.26 9.83 40.20
N PRO A 57 0.92 11.07 40.62
CA PRO A 57 -0.21 11.36 41.50
C PRO A 57 -1.59 11.15 40.84
N GLN A 58 -2.53 10.69 41.67
CA GLN A 58 -3.92 10.38 41.33
C GLN A 58 -4.69 11.60 40.79
N GLN A 59 -5.43 11.39 39.68
CA GLN A 59 -6.48 12.29 39.20
C GLN A 59 -7.87 11.85 39.73
N PRO A 60 -8.85 12.77 39.85
CA PRO A 60 -9.95 12.66 40.80
C PRO A 60 -11.07 11.68 40.40
N SER A 61 -11.71 11.16 41.44
CA SER A 61 -12.79 10.18 41.49
C SER A 61 -13.94 10.40 40.48
N MET A 62 -14.20 9.40 39.63
CA MET A 62 -15.51 9.22 38.99
C MET A 62 -16.46 8.48 39.93
N ASN A 63 -17.66 9.04 40.07
CA ASN A 63 -18.76 8.57 40.91
C ASN A 63 -19.09 7.08 40.70
N TYR A 64 -19.09 6.33 41.80
CA TYR A 64 -19.70 5.01 41.89
C TYR A 64 -21.23 5.15 41.88
N TYR A 65 -21.91 4.46 40.96
CA TYR A 65 -23.33 4.15 41.12
C TYR A 65 -23.49 2.85 41.95
N PRO A 66 -24.53 2.72 42.79
CA PRO A 66 -24.66 1.58 43.69
C PRO A 66 -25.05 0.30 42.95
N GLN A 67 -24.45 -0.82 43.35
CA GLN A 67 -24.88 -2.16 43.01
C GLN A 67 -26.29 -2.45 43.55
N GLY A 68 -27.18 -2.94 42.69
CA GLY A 68 -28.48 -3.41 43.15
C GLY A 68 -29.56 -3.52 42.08
N GLN A 69 -29.25 -4.03 40.89
CA GLN A 69 -30.22 -4.54 39.92
C GLN A 69 -29.47 -5.37 38.87
N SER A 70 -29.89 -6.62 38.68
CA SER A 70 -29.45 -7.43 37.55
C SER A 70 -29.64 -6.63 36.25
N PRO A 71 -28.62 -6.46 35.39
CA PRO A 71 -28.79 -5.70 34.17
C PRO A 71 -29.80 -6.42 33.26
N PRO A 72 -30.70 -5.69 32.58
CA PRO A 72 -31.41 -6.28 31.45
C PRO A 72 -30.37 -6.73 30.43
N MET A 73 -30.63 -7.87 29.77
CA MET A 73 -29.85 -8.30 28.60
C MET A 73 -29.60 -7.08 27.69
N PRO A 74 -28.42 -6.97 27.07
CA PRO A 74 -28.15 -5.86 26.16
C PRO A 74 -29.31 -5.77 25.18
N PRO A 75 -29.82 -4.56 24.86
CA PRO A 75 -30.83 -4.45 23.83
C PRO A 75 -30.24 -5.09 22.58
N LYS A 76 -30.78 -6.26 22.19
CA LYS A 76 -30.60 -6.77 20.84
C LYS A 76 -31.00 -5.59 19.96
N SER A 77 -30.10 -5.14 19.09
CA SER A 77 -30.40 -4.08 18.14
C SER A 77 -31.65 -4.47 17.36
N GLU A 78 -32.81 -3.96 17.78
CA GLU A 78 -34.13 -4.38 17.30
C GLU A 78 -34.41 -3.93 15.85
N ASN A 79 -33.47 -3.27 15.17
CA ASN A 79 -33.77 -2.53 13.93
C ASN A 79 -32.78 -2.69 12.78
N MET A 80 -32.20 -3.87 12.54
CA MET A 80 -31.77 -4.22 11.17
C MET A 80 -32.23 -5.63 10.83
N LEU A 81 -33.07 -5.72 9.80
CA LEU A 81 -33.73 -6.93 9.35
C LEU A 81 -32.72 -8.08 9.18
N THR A 82 -32.87 -9.14 9.98
CA THR A 82 -32.40 -10.49 9.64
C THR A 82 -33.18 -10.98 8.40
N SER A 83 -33.03 -10.28 7.28
CA SER A 83 -33.65 -10.64 6.02
C SER A 83 -32.86 -11.80 5.45
N ARG A 84 -33.54 -12.94 5.30
CA ARG A 84 -32.91 -14.08 4.66
C ARG A 84 -32.60 -13.72 3.21
N PRO A 85 -31.39 -14.03 2.72
CA PRO A 85 -31.07 -13.79 1.32
C PRO A 85 -32.08 -14.48 0.41
N LYS A 86 -32.60 -13.74 -0.59
CA LYS A 86 -33.55 -14.22 -1.60
C LYS A 86 -33.00 -15.43 -2.37
N GLY A 87 -31.67 -15.52 -2.49
CA GLY A 87 -30.99 -16.67 -3.07
C GLY A 87 -31.47 -16.95 -4.50
N PHE A 88 -31.98 -18.15 -4.77
CA PHE A 88 -32.45 -18.52 -6.12
C PHE A 88 -33.62 -17.69 -6.64
N ILE A 89 -34.37 -16.99 -5.79
CA ILE A 89 -35.43 -16.07 -6.24
C ILE A 89 -34.83 -14.96 -7.12
N ASN A 90 -33.60 -14.52 -6.86
CA ASN A 90 -32.90 -13.54 -7.69
C ASN A 90 -32.61 -14.04 -9.11
N ALA A 91 -32.70 -15.34 -9.38
CA ALA A 91 -32.62 -15.86 -10.75
C ALA A 91 -33.79 -15.38 -11.62
N LEU A 92 -34.92 -15.01 -11.02
CA LEU A 92 -36.10 -14.46 -11.70
C LEU A 92 -36.00 -12.94 -11.95
N ASN A 93 -34.95 -12.28 -11.44
CA ASN A 93 -34.70 -10.86 -11.72
C ASN A 93 -34.54 -10.67 -13.25
N PRO A 94 -35.21 -9.68 -13.88
CA PRO A 94 -35.15 -9.47 -15.33
C PRO A 94 -33.72 -9.31 -15.90
N ARG A 95 -32.79 -8.81 -15.08
CA ARG A 95 -31.38 -8.60 -15.47
C ARG A 95 -30.51 -9.86 -15.31
N SER A 96 -31.03 -10.90 -14.65
CA SER A 96 -30.32 -12.18 -14.49
C SER A 96 -30.25 -12.92 -15.82
N ARG A 97 -29.03 -13.23 -16.25
CA ARG A 97 -28.74 -14.07 -17.42
C ARG A 97 -28.28 -15.45 -16.99
N PHE A 98 -28.64 -16.46 -17.77
CA PHE A 98 -28.22 -17.85 -17.55
C PHE A 98 -26.98 -18.19 -18.38
N ARG A 99 -26.10 -19.00 -17.81
CA ARG A 99 -25.00 -19.68 -18.52
C ARG A 99 -24.75 -21.08 -17.97
N TRP A 100 -24.19 -21.95 -18.81
CA TRP A 100 -23.85 -23.33 -18.44
C TRP A 100 -22.65 -23.46 -17.49
N LYS A 101 -21.86 -22.40 -17.31
CA LYS A 101 -20.69 -22.38 -16.42
C LYS A 101 -21.05 -21.78 -15.06
N GLU A 102 -20.62 -22.39 -13.96
CA GLU A 102 -20.85 -21.83 -12.62
C GLU A 102 -20.16 -20.47 -12.39
N PRO A 103 -20.77 -19.52 -11.65
CA PRO A 103 -22.19 -19.50 -11.28
C PRO A 103 -23.10 -19.38 -12.50
N HIS A 104 -24.21 -20.13 -12.50
CA HIS A 104 -25.13 -20.22 -13.64
C HIS A 104 -25.92 -18.94 -13.90
N PHE A 105 -26.23 -18.17 -12.85
CA PHE A 105 -27.00 -16.93 -12.96
C PHE A 105 -26.14 -15.74 -12.59
N TYR A 106 -26.14 -14.71 -13.43
CA TYR A 106 -25.35 -13.51 -13.23
C TYR A 106 -25.96 -12.30 -13.97
N GLN A 107 -25.59 -11.08 -13.58
CA GLN A 107 -25.89 -9.84 -14.30
C GLN A 107 -24.65 -9.39 -15.09
N GLU A 108 -24.86 -8.95 -16.34
CA GLU A 108 -23.81 -8.29 -17.12
C GLU A 108 -23.50 -6.89 -16.55
N PRO A 109 -22.27 -6.39 -16.71
CA PRO A 109 -21.92 -5.05 -16.23
C PRO A 109 -22.59 -3.98 -17.09
N ALA A 110 -23.13 -2.95 -16.44
CA ALA A 110 -23.70 -1.78 -17.11
C ALA A 110 -22.62 -0.80 -17.60
N TRP A 111 -21.43 -0.84 -16.99
CA TRP A 111 -20.26 -0.08 -17.42
C TRP A 111 -19.32 -1.00 -18.21
N LYS A 112 -19.02 -0.64 -19.45
CA LYS A 112 -18.19 -1.46 -20.35
C LYS A 112 -16.99 -0.67 -20.83
N TYR A 113 -15.87 -1.36 -20.94
CA TYR A 113 -14.66 -0.83 -21.56
C TYR A 113 -14.80 -0.79 -23.08
N ASP A 114 -13.91 -0.03 -23.73
CA ASP A 114 -13.84 0.00 -25.17
C ASP A 114 -13.43 -1.38 -25.73
N GLN A 115 -14.27 -1.92 -26.61
CA GLN A 115 -14.05 -3.23 -27.22
C GLN A 115 -13.26 -3.15 -28.53
N ALA A 116 -12.89 -1.95 -28.99
CA ALA A 116 -12.12 -1.75 -30.22
C ALA A 116 -10.68 -2.26 -30.11
N TYR A 117 -10.10 -2.25 -28.90
CA TYR A 117 -8.71 -2.65 -28.66
C TYR A 117 -8.63 -4.09 -28.14
N SER A 118 -7.63 -4.83 -28.61
CA SER A 118 -7.31 -6.18 -28.12
C SER A 118 -5.93 -6.17 -27.47
N TYR A 119 -5.83 -6.75 -26.28
CA TYR A 119 -4.59 -6.81 -25.51
C TYR A 119 -4.11 -8.26 -25.39
N ARG A 120 -2.79 -8.43 -25.31
CA ARG A 120 -2.14 -9.73 -25.16
C ARG A 120 -1.67 -9.92 -23.72
N HIS A 121 -2.04 -11.05 -23.13
CA HIS A 121 -1.64 -11.44 -21.78
C HIS A 121 -0.95 -12.80 -21.77
N ARG A 122 0.07 -12.94 -20.93
CA ARG A 122 0.79 -14.20 -20.68
C ARG A 122 0.65 -14.57 -19.21
N ASP A 123 0.12 -15.76 -18.94
CA ASP A 123 -0.17 -16.22 -17.57
C ASP A 123 1.05 -16.85 -16.87
N GLY A 124 0.86 -17.28 -15.62
CA GLY A 124 1.90 -17.91 -14.79
C GLY A 124 2.51 -19.17 -15.38
N MET A 125 1.76 -19.88 -16.21
CA MET A 125 2.17 -21.11 -16.92
C MET A 125 2.62 -20.82 -18.36
N THR A 126 2.89 -19.55 -18.70
CA THR A 126 3.38 -19.09 -20.01
C THR A 126 2.38 -19.17 -21.18
N ARG A 127 1.12 -19.52 -20.92
CA ARG A 127 0.08 -19.54 -21.97
C ARG A 127 -0.32 -18.12 -22.32
N VAL A 128 -0.70 -17.92 -23.57
CA VAL A 128 -1.05 -16.60 -24.11
C VAL A 128 -2.56 -16.53 -24.33
N TRP A 129 -3.15 -15.43 -23.87
CA TRP A 129 -4.53 -15.07 -24.12
C TRP A 129 -4.61 -13.70 -24.80
N GLN A 130 -5.58 -13.52 -25.68
CA GLN A 130 -5.85 -12.24 -26.34
C GLN A 130 -7.35 -11.94 -26.30
N GLY A 131 -7.69 -10.67 -26.10
CA GLY A 131 -9.06 -10.19 -26.22
C GLY A 131 -9.23 -8.74 -25.80
N ALA A 132 -10.48 -8.28 -25.82
CA ALA A 132 -10.83 -6.91 -25.43
C ALA A 132 -10.76 -6.68 -23.91
N GLU A 133 -10.54 -5.43 -23.53
CA GLU A 133 -10.47 -4.99 -22.12
C GLU A 133 -11.75 -5.35 -21.35
N ASP A 134 -11.60 -6.00 -20.21
CA ASP A 134 -12.65 -6.35 -19.26
C ASP A 134 -12.05 -6.67 -17.87
N ASP A 135 -12.90 -6.75 -16.83
CA ASP A 135 -12.41 -7.11 -15.49
C ASP A 135 -12.20 -8.62 -15.39
N ARG A 136 -10.97 -9.03 -15.00
CA ARG A 136 -10.57 -10.44 -14.85
C ARG A 136 -9.82 -10.72 -13.57
N TYR A 137 -9.79 -12.00 -13.20
CA TYR A 137 -8.94 -12.54 -12.14
C TYR A 137 -8.14 -13.73 -12.67
N ILE A 138 -7.06 -14.07 -11.97
CA ILE A 138 -6.27 -15.28 -12.24
C ILE A 138 -6.91 -16.42 -11.45
N SER A 139 -7.34 -17.46 -12.16
CA SER A 139 -7.99 -18.62 -11.54
C SER A 139 -6.97 -19.42 -10.72
N PRO A 140 -7.22 -19.66 -9.42
CA PRO A 140 -6.31 -20.45 -8.58
C PRO A 140 -6.30 -21.93 -8.95
N TYR A 141 -7.27 -22.40 -9.75
CA TYR A 141 -7.40 -23.82 -10.09
C TYR A 141 -6.50 -24.22 -11.27
N ASP A 142 -6.42 -23.38 -12.29
CA ASP A 142 -5.75 -23.69 -13.56
C ASP A 142 -4.80 -22.59 -14.02
N GLY A 143 -4.72 -21.45 -13.33
CA GLY A 143 -3.86 -20.31 -13.66
C GLY A 143 -4.36 -19.45 -14.83
N HIS A 144 -5.48 -19.79 -15.48
CA HIS A 144 -6.01 -19.00 -16.59
C HIS A 144 -6.67 -17.71 -16.08
N ILE A 145 -6.62 -16.66 -16.91
CA ILE A 145 -7.43 -15.48 -16.67
C ILE A 145 -8.90 -15.76 -17.00
N ALA A 146 -9.79 -15.38 -16.09
CA ALA A 146 -11.22 -15.57 -16.22
C ALA A 146 -11.96 -14.26 -15.90
N LYS A 147 -13.10 -14.04 -16.57
CA LYS A 147 -13.98 -12.88 -16.30
C LYS A 147 -14.36 -12.84 -14.82
N LEU A 148 -14.20 -11.68 -14.22
CA LEU A 148 -14.50 -11.45 -12.82
C LEU A 148 -16.01 -11.52 -12.59
N VAL A 149 -16.41 -12.35 -11.64
CA VAL A 149 -17.79 -12.48 -11.18
C VAL A 149 -17.79 -12.33 -9.67
N VAL A 150 -18.56 -11.36 -9.18
CA VAL A 150 -18.61 -10.99 -7.77
C VAL A 150 -19.99 -11.29 -7.22
N GLN A 151 -20.06 -12.06 -6.14
CA GLN A 151 -21.31 -12.25 -5.42
C GLN A 151 -21.64 -10.99 -4.61
N CYS A 152 -22.90 -10.60 -4.54
CA CYS A 152 -23.34 -9.40 -3.82
C CYS A 152 -24.61 -9.65 -3.01
N THR A 153 -24.91 -8.73 -2.09
CA THR A 153 -26.15 -8.70 -1.31
C THR A 153 -27.36 -8.43 -2.21
N ASP A 154 -28.56 -8.76 -1.73
CA ASP A 154 -29.79 -8.65 -2.52
C ASP A 154 -30.07 -7.21 -2.95
N GLU A 155 -29.87 -6.25 -2.06
CA GLU A 155 -30.08 -4.82 -2.36
C GLU A 155 -29.18 -4.34 -3.51
N ILE A 156 -27.90 -4.75 -3.51
CA ILE A 156 -26.95 -4.40 -4.57
C ILE A 156 -27.27 -5.13 -5.87
N TYR A 157 -27.76 -6.38 -5.77
CA TYR A 157 -28.19 -7.15 -6.94
C TYR A 157 -29.45 -6.55 -7.58
N GLU A 158 -30.33 -5.94 -6.79
CA GLU A 158 -31.59 -5.35 -7.26
C GLU A 158 -31.41 -3.92 -7.78
N ASN A 159 -30.40 -3.20 -7.28
CA ASN A 159 -30.03 -1.86 -7.75
C ASN A 159 -29.52 -1.85 -9.21
N PRO A 160 -29.70 -0.72 -9.93
CA PRO A 160 -29.18 -0.56 -11.30
C PRO A 160 -27.71 -0.91 -11.41
N GLY A 161 -27.29 -1.41 -12.58
CA GLY A 161 -25.90 -1.77 -12.80
C GLY A 161 -24.97 -0.56 -12.65
N ASN A 162 -24.09 -0.58 -11.65
CA ASN A 162 -23.09 0.46 -11.44
C ASN A 162 -21.65 -0.09 -11.42
N SER A 163 -21.45 -1.38 -11.71
CA SER A 163 -20.14 -2.04 -11.76
C SER A 163 -19.63 -2.26 -13.19
N THR A 164 -18.30 -2.44 -13.30
CA THR A 164 -17.59 -2.88 -14.51
C THR A 164 -17.42 -4.40 -14.61
N TYR A 165 -17.66 -5.11 -13.51
CA TYR A 165 -17.61 -6.57 -13.40
C TYR A 165 -19.01 -7.17 -13.29
N ARG A 166 -19.12 -8.48 -13.54
CA ARG A 166 -20.38 -9.23 -13.46
C ARG A 166 -20.76 -9.47 -12.01
N ARG A 167 -22.06 -9.36 -11.70
CA ARG A 167 -22.61 -9.66 -10.37
C ARG A 167 -23.35 -10.98 -10.34
N THR A 168 -23.34 -11.66 -9.21
CA THR A 168 -24.19 -12.82 -8.91
C THR A 168 -24.75 -12.68 -7.49
N TYR A 169 -25.81 -13.39 -7.17
CA TYR A 169 -26.34 -13.39 -5.80
C TYR A 169 -25.63 -14.43 -4.92
N ILE A 170 -25.59 -14.16 -3.62
CA ILE A 170 -25.05 -15.09 -2.61
C ILE A 170 -25.95 -16.32 -2.52
N ARG A 171 -25.33 -17.50 -2.42
CA ARG A 171 -26.02 -18.80 -2.36
C ARG A 171 -25.63 -19.53 -1.10
N ASN A 172 -26.58 -20.29 -0.57
CA ASN A 172 -26.27 -21.27 0.46
C ASN A 172 -25.39 -22.37 -0.16
N VAL A 173 -24.25 -22.66 0.47
CA VAL A 173 -23.27 -23.70 0.06
C VAL A 173 -23.15 -24.83 1.08
N SER A 174 -23.91 -24.79 2.17
CA SER A 174 -23.95 -25.88 3.15
C SER A 174 -24.37 -27.21 2.53
N THR A 175 -24.06 -28.33 3.17
CA THR A 175 -24.37 -29.65 2.62
C THR A 175 -25.87 -29.84 2.40
N LYS A 176 -26.24 -30.52 1.31
CA LYS A 176 -27.65 -30.76 0.97
C LYS A 176 -28.39 -31.48 2.11
N MET A 177 -27.70 -32.41 2.78
CA MET A 177 -28.21 -33.12 3.95
C MET A 177 -28.54 -32.16 5.09
N LEU A 178 -27.67 -31.19 5.39
CA LEU A 178 -27.90 -30.22 6.45
C LEU A 178 -29.01 -29.23 6.10
N ARG A 179 -29.10 -28.79 4.83
CA ARG A 179 -30.23 -27.96 4.37
C ARG A 179 -31.55 -28.69 4.52
N LEU A 180 -31.59 -29.96 4.12
CA LEU A 180 -32.76 -30.82 4.25
C LEU A 180 -33.09 -31.01 5.74
N ALA A 181 -32.09 -31.29 6.58
CA ALA A 181 -32.28 -31.39 8.03
C ALA A 181 -32.84 -30.11 8.65
N ASN A 182 -32.47 -28.94 8.12
CA ASN A 182 -32.94 -27.62 8.59
C ASN A 182 -34.27 -27.19 7.96
N TRP A 183 -34.73 -27.83 6.88
CA TRP A 183 -35.95 -27.48 6.16
C TRP A 183 -37.23 -27.53 7.01
N PRO A 184 -37.46 -28.54 7.88
CA PRO A 184 -38.62 -28.53 8.76
C PRO A 184 -38.70 -27.31 9.68
N THR A 185 -37.53 -26.83 10.12
CA THR A 185 -37.46 -25.67 11.02
C THR A 185 -37.17 -24.37 10.29
N SER A 186 -37.12 -24.37 8.97
CA SER A 186 -36.74 -23.19 8.23
C SER A 186 -37.80 -22.09 8.34
N HIS A 187 -39.06 -22.38 8.64
CA HIS A 187 -40.09 -21.33 8.70
C HIS A 187 -40.23 -20.71 10.10
N PHE A 188 -39.42 -21.16 11.07
CA PHE A 188 -39.45 -20.66 12.43
C PHE A 188 -38.28 -19.73 12.68
N ASP A 189 -38.57 -18.54 13.16
CA ASP A 189 -37.61 -17.72 13.88
C ASP A 189 -37.74 -18.03 15.38
N PHE A 190 -36.84 -18.90 15.87
CA PHE A 190 -36.83 -19.30 17.27
C PHE A 190 -36.49 -18.15 18.22
N GLU A 191 -35.87 -17.07 17.72
CA GLU A 191 -35.54 -15.90 18.52
C GLU A 191 -36.73 -14.95 18.71
N LYS A 192 -37.62 -14.88 17.72
CA LYS A 192 -38.84 -14.05 17.78
C LYS A 192 -40.04 -14.76 18.41
N GLY A 193 -39.90 -16.04 18.78
CA GLY A 193 -40.96 -16.79 19.47
C GLY A 193 -42.17 -17.16 18.61
N GLU A 194 -42.07 -17.06 17.28
CA GLU A 194 -43.17 -17.24 16.30
C GLU A 194 -43.70 -18.69 16.20
N TYR A 195 -43.19 -19.63 16.99
CA TYR A 195 -43.59 -21.04 16.95
C TYR A 195 -44.98 -21.33 17.54
N ARG A 196 -45.61 -20.36 18.22
CA ARG A 196 -46.74 -20.61 19.12
C ARG A 196 -48.14 -20.64 18.50
N GLU A 197 -48.40 -20.05 17.33
CA GLU A 197 -49.80 -19.86 16.88
C GLU A 197 -50.28 -20.80 15.76
N PHE A 198 -49.46 -21.18 14.76
CA PHE A 198 -49.95 -22.02 13.63
C PHE A 198 -48.91 -22.99 13.02
N GLY A 199 -47.72 -23.13 13.62
CA GLY A 199 -46.59 -23.79 12.95
C GLY A 199 -46.46 -25.30 13.12
N THR A 200 -47.01 -25.90 14.19
CA THR A 200 -46.73 -27.29 14.56
C THR A 200 -47.17 -28.31 13.49
N GLY A 201 -48.29 -28.08 12.82
CA GLY A 201 -48.75 -28.95 11.72
C GLY A 201 -47.80 -28.93 10.51
N TRP A 202 -47.29 -27.74 10.15
CA TRP A 202 -46.30 -27.59 9.07
C TRP A 202 -44.94 -28.19 9.43
N LEU A 203 -44.55 -28.13 10.71
CA LEU A 203 -43.35 -28.79 11.21
C LEU A 203 -43.45 -30.30 11.00
N VAL A 204 -44.53 -30.93 11.45
CA VAL A 204 -44.75 -32.39 11.29
C VAL A 204 -44.84 -32.77 9.81
N ALA A 205 -45.58 -31.99 9.01
CA ALA A 205 -45.73 -32.24 7.58
C ALA A 205 -44.40 -32.20 6.80
N LYS A 206 -43.47 -31.31 7.19
CA LYS A 206 -42.11 -31.26 6.61
C LYS A 206 -41.18 -32.32 7.21
N TRP A 207 -41.37 -32.70 8.47
CA TRP A 207 -40.47 -33.61 9.19
C TRP A 207 -40.48 -35.02 8.59
N ILE A 208 -41.66 -35.58 8.30
CA ILE A 208 -41.79 -36.95 7.77
C ILE A 208 -41.07 -37.11 6.42
N PRO A 209 -41.32 -36.26 5.39
CA PRO A 209 -40.57 -36.31 4.14
C PRO A 209 -39.06 -36.10 4.33
N THR A 210 -38.66 -35.24 5.27
CA THR A 210 -37.25 -35.00 5.59
C THR A 210 -36.56 -36.26 6.10
N CYS A 211 -37.19 -37.00 7.01
CA CYS A 211 -36.63 -38.23 7.57
C CYS A 211 -36.44 -39.30 6.49
N LEU A 212 -37.43 -39.48 5.61
CA LEU A 212 -37.36 -40.41 4.49
C LEU A 212 -36.24 -40.03 3.51
N ALA A 213 -36.18 -38.76 3.11
CA ALA A 213 -35.17 -38.28 2.17
C ALA A 213 -33.75 -38.32 2.76
N LEU A 214 -33.57 -38.03 4.05
CA LEU A 214 -32.28 -38.18 4.74
C LEU A 214 -31.82 -39.63 4.78
N THR A 215 -32.73 -40.58 5.02
CA THR A 215 -32.40 -42.02 5.05
C THR A 215 -31.78 -42.48 3.72
N VAL A 216 -32.29 -41.97 2.59
CA VAL A 216 -31.70 -42.23 1.26
C VAL A 216 -30.40 -41.45 1.08
N MET A 217 -30.35 -40.16 1.42
CA MET A 217 -29.17 -39.33 1.19
C MET A 217 -27.94 -39.75 2.00
N ILE A 218 -28.09 -40.23 3.24
CA ILE A 218 -26.97 -40.65 4.09
C ILE A 218 -26.17 -41.79 3.44
N VAL A 219 -26.82 -42.67 2.68
CA VAL A 219 -26.16 -43.80 2.01
C VAL A 219 -25.34 -43.34 0.80
N PHE A 220 -25.77 -42.30 0.09
CA PHE A 220 -25.21 -41.92 -1.21
C PHE A 220 -24.47 -40.58 -1.25
N TYR A 221 -24.57 -39.74 -0.21
CA TYR A 221 -24.08 -38.35 -0.24
C TYR A 221 -22.95 -38.11 0.76
N GLY A 222 -21.79 -37.68 0.25
CA GLY A 222 -20.66 -37.23 1.07
C GLY A 222 -20.77 -35.76 1.50
N ASP A 223 -19.89 -35.33 2.41
CA ASP A 223 -19.88 -33.97 2.99
C ASP A 223 -19.58 -32.85 1.98
N GLY A 224 -19.25 -33.18 0.73
CA GLY A 224 -19.03 -32.24 -0.38
C GLY A 224 -17.82 -31.31 -0.23
N ALA A 225 -17.26 -31.19 0.97
CA ALA A 225 -16.08 -30.42 1.28
C ALA A 225 -14.81 -31.21 0.91
N GLN A 226 -14.06 -30.69 -0.05
CA GLN A 226 -12.79 -31.27 -0.50
C GLN A 226 -11.63 -30.48 0.07
N GLU A 227 -10.59 -31.20 0.49
CA GLU A 227 -9.30 -30.57 0.81
C GLU A 227 -8.65 -30.07 -0.47
N ARG A 228 -8.23 -28.81 -0.49
CA ARG A 228 -7.52 -28.21 -1.62
C ARG A 228 -6.17 -27.72 -1.18
N ASN A 229 -5.21 -27.73 -2.11
CA ASN A 229 -3.85 -27.20 -1.94
C ASN A 229 -3.16 -27.71 -0.66
N GLY A 230 -3.32 -29.00 -0.33
CA GLY A 230 -2.74 -29.57 0.89
C GLY A 230 -3.24 -28.95 2.20
N GLY A 231 -4.41 -28.32 2.18
CA GLY A 231 -4.98 -27.63 3.34
C GLY A 231 -4.53 -26.17 3.50
N ASN A 232 -3.91 -25.57 2.49
CA ASN A 232 -3.53 -24.15 2.42
C ASN A 232 -4.62 -23.31 1.72
N TYR A 233 -4.43 -21.98 1.68
CA TYR A 233 -5.30 -21.07 0.92
C TYR A 233 -5.24 -21.37 -0.59
N ASP A 234 -6.18 -20.83 -1.36
CA ASP A 234 -6.11 -20.85 -2.83
C ASP A 234 -4.94 -19.99 -3.32
N VAL A 235 -4.07 -20.56 -4.15
CA VAL A 235 -2.83 -19.92 -4.62
C VAL A 235 -3.12 -18.73 -5.52
N PHE A 236 -2.43 -17.60 -5.30
CA PHE A 236 -2.42 -16.51 -6.28
C PHE A 236 -1.34 -16.77 -7.34
N ALA A 237 -1.72 -17.49 -8.41
CA ALA A 237 -0.82 -17.99 -9.46
C ALA A 237 -0.32 -16.89 -10.45
N TYR A 238 0.15 -15.77 -9.92
CA TYR A 238 0.69 -14.65 -10.69
C TYR A 238 2.18 -14.87 -11.01
N ARG A 239 2.59 -14.44 -12.21
CA ARG A 239 4.00 -14.32 -12.61
C ARG A 239 4.20 -13.12 -13.53
N TYR A 240 5.15 -12.27 -13.21
CA TYR A 240 5.59 -11.21 -14.12
C TYR A 240 6.56 -11.76 -15.18
N HIS A 241 6.37 -11.36 -16.43
CA HIS A 241 7.17 -11.78 -17.59
C HIS A 241 7.86 -10.62 -18.31
N GLY A 242 7.62 -9.38 -17.89
CA GLY A 242 8.22 -8.19 -18.50
C GLY A 242 9.61 -7.88 -17.93
N TYR A 243 10.25 -6.87 -18.51
CA TYR A 243 11.49 -6.30 -18.00
C TYR A 243 11.21 -5.11 -17.09
N ALA A 244 12.11 -4.88 -16.15
CA ALA A 244 12.14 -3.64 -15.39
C ALA A 244 12.78 -2.53 -16.25
N LYS A 245 12.28 -1.30 -16.15
CA LYS A 245 12.98 -0.09 -16.60
C LYS A 245 14.31 0.06 -15.87
N VAL A 246 14.26 -0.12 -14.55
CA VAL A 246 15.44 -0.15 -13.68
C VAL A 246 15.34 -1.37 -12.78
N ALA A 247 16.29 -2.29 -12.87
CA ALA A 247 16.39 -3.46 -12.04
C ALA A 247 17.42 -3.23 -10.91
N ARG A 248 17.20 -3.91 -9.78
CA ARG A 248 18.19 -3.95 -8.69
C ARG A 248 19.40 -4.80 -9.07
N ASN A 249 19.18 -5.84 -9.87
CA ASN A 249 20.22 -6.74 -10.35
C ASN A 249 20.51 -6.49 -11.82
N VAL A 250 21.78 -6.24 -12.14
CA VAL A 250 22.25 -5.92 -13.50
C VAL A 250 22.04 -7.08 -14.48
N LEU A 251 21.95 -8.32 -14.00
CA LEU A 251 21.72 -9.49 -14.86
C LEU A 251 20.29 -9.57 -15.42
N GLU A 252 19.39 -8.71 -14.98
CA GLU A 252 17.97 -8.75 -15.36
C GLU A 252 17.65 -7.87 -16.57
N TYR A 253 18.63 -7.11 -17.05
CA TYR A 253 18.49 -6.35 -18.28
C TYR A 253 18.51 -7.28 -19.50
N PRO A 254 17.77 -6.95 -20.57
CA PRO A 254 17.77 -7.74 -21.79
C PRO A 254 19.20 -7.83 -22.35
N SER A 255 19.63 -9.02 -22.77
CA SER A 255 21.00 -9.27 -23.23
C SER A 255 21.40 -8.46 -24.47
N SER A 256 20.45 -7.86 -25.18
CA SER A 256 20.70 -6.90 -26.26
C SER A 256 21.22 -5.53 -25.79
N SER A 257 20.99 -5.19 -24.51
CA SER A 257 21.55 -4.04 -23.80
C SER A 257 22.92 -4.33 -23.17
N ALA A 258 23.30 -5.61 -23.09
CA ALA A 258 24.67 -6.02 -22.89
C ALA A 258 25.37 -5.94 -24.25
N LEU A 259 25.89 -4.75 -24.58
CA LEU A 259 26.81 -4.60 -25.70
C LEU A 259 27.91 -5.68 -25.63
N PRO A 260 28.33 -6.22 -26.78
CA PRO A 260 29.39 -7.21 -26.84
C PRO A 260 30.64 -6.63 -26.17
N TYR A 261 31.22 -7.40 -25.25
CA TYR A 261 32.57 -7.26 -24.69
C TYR A 261 33.43 -6.21 -25.44
N GLY A 262 33.38 -4.94 -25.05
CA GLY A 262 33.93 -3.91 -25.93
C GLY A 262 33.69 -2.44 -25.65
N THR A 263 33.53 -2.00 -24.40
CA THR A 263 33.98 -0.67 -23.90
C THR A 263 33.86 -0.68 -22.37
N PRO A 264 34.95 -0.45 -21.59
CA PRO A 264 34.91 -0.48 -20.13
C PRO A 264 34.01 0.58 -19.47
N ASP A 265 33.66 1.65 -20.19
CA ASP A 265 33.19 2.90 -19.57
C ASP A 265 31.72 3.25 -19.86
N THR A 266 30.97 2.40 -20.56
CA THR A 266 29.54 2.65 -20.84
C THR A 266 28.67 1.76 -19.94
N PRO A 267 27.91 2.33 -18.98
CA PRO A 267 27.01 1.54 -18.15
C PRO A 267 26.03 0.78 -19.05
N PRO A 268 25.73 -0.51 -18.78
CA PRO A 268 24.74 -1.25 -19.54
C PRO A 268 23.41 -0.49 -19.50
N GLU A 269 22.76 -0.40 -20.66
CA GLU A 269 21.47 0.27 -20.82
C GLU A 269 20.47 -0.35 -19.84
N GLY A 270 19.86 0.49 -18.99
CA GLY A 270 18.97 0.07 -17.91
C GLY A 270 19.60 0.06 -16.51
N SER A 271 20.93 0.00 -16.36
CA SER A 271 21.58 0.17 -15.05
C SER A 271 21.12 1.48 -14.37
N ASN A 272 21.22 1.56 -13.04
CA ASN A 272 20.96 2.79 -12.30
C ASN A 272 22.30 3.54 -12.11
N PRO A 273 22.84 4.21 -13.16
CA PRO A 273 24.18 4.80 -13.09
C PRO A 273 24.21 5.85 -11.99
N VAL A 274 25.30 5.86 -11.24
CA VAL A 274 25.50 6.82 -10.15
C VAL A 274 26.36 7.97 -10.69
N MET A 275 25.91 9.20 -10.49
CA MET A 275 26.71 10.38 -10.78
C MET A 275 27.90 10.46 -9.81
N GLU A 276 29.07 10.75 -10.35
CA GLU A 276 30.27 11.01 -9.54
C GLU A 276 30.10 12.28 -8.71
N ARG A 277 30.73 12.28 -7.52
CA ARG A 277 30.75 13.45 -6.65
C ARG A 277 31.78 14.46 -7.14
N LEU A 278 31.44 15.74 -7.10
CA LEU A 278 32.41 16.80 -7.31
C LEU A 278 33.26 16.95 -6.04
N LEU A 279 34.58 16.87 -6.18
CA LEU A 279 35.52 17.18 -5.08
C LEU A 279 35.72 18.70 -4.93
N SER A 280 35.65 19.43 -6.04
CA SER A 280 35.72 20.89 -6.12
C SER A 280 34.77 21.43 -7.18
N PRO A 281 34.30 22.68 -7.05
CA PRO A 281 33.54 23.34 -8.11
C PRO A 281 34.40 23.49 -9.37
N ARG A 282 33.77 23.35 -10.55
CA ARG A 282 34.45 23.45 -11.84
C ARG A 282 34.85 24.87 -12.20
N TYR A 283 34.10 25.86 -11.71
CA TYR A 283 34.35 27.28 -11.93
C TYR A 283 34.20 28.06 -10.62
N LEU A 284 35.03 29.08 -10.44
CA LEU A 284 34.94 30.02 -9.33
C LEU A 284 35.13 31.46 -9.82
N CYS A 285 34.48 32.39 -9.13
CA CYS A 285 34.71 33.82 -9.24
C CYS A 285 35.85 34.23 -8.30
N VAL A 286 37.06 34.39 -8.83
CA VAL A 286 38.26 34.74 -8.06
C VAL A 286 38.41 36.26 -7.98
N LEU A 287 38.53 36.77 -6.76
CA LEU A 287 38.70 38.21 -6.48
C LEU A 287 40.05 38.71 -6.99
N GLN A 288 40.05 39.88 -7.63
CA GLN A 288 41.28 40.63 -7.86
C GLN A 288 41.73 41.26 -6.53
N ASN A 289 43.00 41.07 -6.14
CA ASN A 289 43.56 41.50 -4.85
C ASN A 289 42.71 41.06 -3.63
N PRO A 290 42.71 39.76 -3.28
CA PRO A 290 41.87 39.22 -2.21
C PRO A 290 42.20 39.78 -0.81
N SER A 291 43.38 40.38 -0.63
CA SER A 291 43.80 41.01 0.62
C SER A 291 43.15 42.39 0.87
N ASP A 292 42.57 43.02 -0.15
CA ASP A 292 41.88 44.30 -0.01
C ASP A 292 40.44 44.07 0.51
N LYS A 293 40.13 44.63 1.67
CA LYS A 293 38.83 44.50 2.33
C LYS A 293 37.86 45.63 1.99
N ASN A 294 38.33 46.74 1.39
CA ASN A 294 37.58 48.00 1.33
C ASN A 294 37.18 48.44 -0.09
N GLY A 295 37.72 47.82 -1.15
CA GLY A 295 37.43 48.19 -2.55
C GLY A 295 37.00 47.02 -3.44
N ASN A 296 35.93 47.21 -4.22
CA ASN A 296 35.58 46.29 -5.32
C ASN A 296 36.60 46.45 -6.45
N SER A 297 37.56 45.53 -6.51
CA SER A 297 38.63 45.54 -7.53
C SER A 297 38.27 44.70 -8.76
N GLY A 298 37.07 44.11 -8.79
CA GLY A 298 36.61 43.26 -9.87
C GLY A 298 36.96 41.80 -9.68
N VAL A 299 36.40 40.96 -10.55
CA VAL A 299 36.38 39.50 -10.42
C VAL A 299 36.75 38.84 -11.74
N SER A 300 37.46 37.72 -11.68
CA SER A 300 37.74 36.86 -12.84
C SER A 300 37.08 35.49 -12.65
N ILE A 301 36.38 35.00 -13.68
CA ILE A 301 35.82 33.64 -13.66
C ILE A 301 36.92 32.69 -14.13
N GLN A 302 37.31 31.74 -13.28
CA GLN A 302 38.39 30.79 -13.56
C GLN A 302 37.84 29.37 -13.53
N LYS A 303 38.24 28.56 -14.51
CA LYS A 303 38.01 27.10 -14.49
C LYS A 303 39.03 26.47 -13.54
N ILE A 304 38.55 25.64 -12.62
CA ILE A 304 39.38 24.92 -11.67
C ILE A 304 39.80 23.60 -12.33
N GLU A 305 41.09 23.46 -12.63
CA GLU A 305 41.66 22.20 -13.14
C GLU A 305 42.17 21.35 -11.99
N ASP A 306 41.86 20.04 -12.01
CA ASP A 306 42.25 19.05 -10.99
C ASP A 306 43.77 18.80 -10.89
N SER A 307 44.58 19.46 -11.74
CA SER A 307 46.02 19.25 -11.89
C SER A 307 46.90 19.97 -10.85
N ASN A 308 46.35 20.93 -10.10
CA ASN A 308 47.10 21.67 -9.08
C ASN A 308 46.73 21.20 -7.67
N ASN A 309 47.75 20.87 -6.87
CA ASN A 309 47.73 20.45 -5.45
C ASN A 309 46.97 21.38 -4.45
N ASN A 310 46.21 22.36 -4.92
CA ASN A 310 45.44 23.29 -4.09
C ASN A 310 43.95 22.93 -4.13
N SER A 311 43.52 22.10 -3.18
CA SER A 311 42.10 21.88 -2.92
C SER A 311 41.43 23.21 -2.55
N TRP A 312 40.56 23.73 -3.41
CA TRP A 312 39.75 24.93 -3.17
C TRP A 312 38.63 24.71 -2.13
N VAL A 313 38.48 23.49 -1.60
CA VAL A 313 37.55 23.17 -0.52
C VAL A 313 37.83 24.08 0.68
N GLY A 314 36.79 24.74 1.18
CA GLY A 314 36.86 25.69 2.28
C GLY A 314 37.50 27.04 1.94
N SER A 315 37.76 27.33 0.65
CA SER A 315 38.43 28.56 0.20
C SER A 315 37.51 29.50 -0.60
N TYR A 316 36.20 29.26 -0.62
CA TYR A 316 35.25 30.13 -1.31
C TYR A 316 33.93 30.28 -0.57
N LEU A 317 33.21 31.38 -0.84
CA LEU A 317 31.87 31.64 -0.32
C LEU A 317 30.80 31.15 -1.31
N PHE A 318 29.76 30.47 -0.83
CA PHE A 318 28.61 30.12 -1.68
C PHE A 318 27.58 31.25 -1.65
N ILE A 319 27.21 31.76 -2.84
CA ILE A 319 26.25 32.86 -2.99
C ILE A 319 24.92 32.30 -3.49
N ALA A 320 23.91 32.34 -2.62
CA ALA A 320 22.54 31.98 -2.93
C ALA A 320 21.71 33.23 -3.26
N TYR A 321 20.79 33.10 -4.22
CA TYR A 321 19.87 34.18 -4.62
C TYR A 321 18.66 33.60 -5.34
N THR A 322 17.71 34.46 -5.73
CA THR A 322 16.56 34.06 -6.56
C THR A 322 16.45 34.95 -7.78
N ALA A 323 16.17 34.36 -8.95
CA ALA A 323 15.96 35.08 -10.20
C ALA A 323 14.77 36.05 -10.15
N GLU A 324 13.79 35.79 -9.27
CA GLU A 324 12.67 36.71 -9.03
C GLU A 324 13.11 38.05 -8.41
N GLN A 325 14.24 38.06 -7.69
CA GLN A 325 14.82 39.25 -7.06
C GLN A 325 16.02 39.80 -7.84
N PHE A 326 16.71 38.96 -8.62
CA PHE A 326 17.84 39.34 -9.47
C PHE A 326 17.70 38.69 -10.85
N SER A 327 17.09 39.40 -11.80
CA SER A 327 16.84 38.86 -13.14
C SER A 327 18.13 38.70 -13.93
N HIS A 328 18.28 37.58 -14.63
CA HIS A 328 19.43 37.37 -15.52
C HIS A 328 19.36 38.21 -16.79
N SER A 329 18.18 38.73 -17.15
CA SER A 329 18.01 39.63 -18.28
C SER A 329 18.32 41.10 -17.96
N SER A 330 18.50 41.44 -16.68
CA SER A 330 18.86 42.79 -16.24
C SER A 330 20.34 42.85 -15.89
N GLU A 331 21.11 43.63 -16.65
CA GLU A 331 22.52 43.88 -16.31
C GLU A 331 22.68 44.56 -14.95
N GLU A 332 21.74 45.43 -14.57
CA GLU A 332 21.74 46.11 -13.27
C GLU A 332 21.57 45.12 -12.11
N ASP A 333 20.65 44.16 -12.24
CA ASP A 333 20.44 43.11 -11.24
C ASP A 333 21.68 42.20 -11.12
N MET A 334 22.29 41.84 -12.25
CA MET A 334 23.48 41.01 -12.26
C MET A 334 24.70 41.74 -11.67
N GLN A 335 24.89 43.02 -11.99
CA GLN A 335 25.91 43.86 -11.37
C GLN A 335 25.69 44.00 -9.86
N ALA A 336 24.46 44.22 -9.42
CA ALA A 336 24.12 44.29 -8.01
C ALA A 336 24.38 42.97 -7.27
N LEU A 337 24.03 41.83 -7.87
CA LEU A 337 24.31 40.51 -7.32
C LEU A 337 25.82 40.26 -7.16
N HIS A 338 26.61 40.64 -8.17
CA HIS A 338 28.06 40.52 -8.12
C HIS A 338 28.69 41.48 -7.10
N ALA A 339 28.17 42.71 -6.95
CA ALA A 339 28.61 43.64 -5.93
C ALA A 339 28.35 43.09 -4.50
N ILE A 340 27.18 42.48 -4.27
CA ILE A 340 26.87 41.78 -3.02
C ILE A 340 27.84 40.62 -2.80
N ALA A 341 28.03 39.77 -3.81
CA ALA A 341 28.90 38.60 -3.73
C ALA A 341 30.36 38.98 -3.41
N GLU A 342 30.92 39.96 -4.10
CA GLU A 342 32.28 40.46 -3.88
C GLU A 342 32.42 41.03 -2.46
N THR A 343 31.49 41.89 -2.04
CA THR A 343 31.49 42.50 -0.69
C THR A 343 31.44 41.44 0.40
N ALA A 344 30.52 40.47 0.29
CA ALA A 344 30.37 39.39 1.26
C ALA A 344 31.63 38.50 1.34
N THR A 345 32.26 38.24 0.20
CA THR A 345 33.46 37.40 0.10
C THR A 345 34.67 38.09 0.72
N ARG A 346 34.86 39.39 0.47
CA ARG A 346 35.90 40.22 1.10
C ARG A 346 35.69 40.33 2.60
N ALA A 347 34.45 40.53 3.04
CA ALA A 347 34.09 40.56 4.47
C ALA A 347 34.41 39.22 5.17
N ALA A 348 34.18 38.10 4.50
CA ALA A 348 34.54 36.77 4.98
C ALA A 348 36.06 36.46 4.91
N GLY A 349 36.86 37.30 4.23
CA GLY A 349 38.29 37.10 4.06
C GLY A 349 38.65 35.94 3.12
N LEU A 350 37.78 35.62 2.16
CA LEU A 350 37.95 34.50 1.24
C LEU A 350 38.46 34.99 -0.13
N PRO A 351 39.26 34.19 -0.85
CA PRO A 351 39.82 34.58 -2.14
C PRO A 351 38.83 34.49 -3.32
N ALA A 352 37.73 33.74 -3.17
CA ALA A 352 36.80 33.48 -4.25
C ALA A 352 35.36 33.24 -3.75
N TYR A 353 34.41 33.28 -4.67
CA TYR A 353 33.03 32.87 -4.42
C TYR A 353 32.47 32.04 -5.57
N TRP A 354 31.38 31.32 -5.28
CA TRP A 354 30.61 30.57 -6.26
C TRP A 354 29.21 31.18 -6.37
N VAL A 355 28.76 31.46 -7.60
CA VAL A 355 27.41 31.96 -7.90
C VAL A 355 26.87 31.30 -9.17
N GLY A 356 25.62 30.86 -9.12
CA GLY A 356 25.05 30.00 -10.16
C GLY A 356 25.03 30.61 -11.57
N CYS A 357 24.78 31.91 -11.72
CA CYS A 357 24.77 32.60 -13.02
C CYS A 357 26.12 32.64 -13.74
N SER A 358 27.23 32.50 -13.02
CA SER A 358 28.58 32.75 -13.56
C SER A 358 29.48 31.53 -13.48
N CYS A 359 29.20 30.62 -12.54
CA CYS A 359 30.02 29.44 -12.30
C CYS A 359 29.47 28.17 -12.95
N MET A 360 28.48 28.29 -13.85
CA MET A 360 27.96 27.21 -14.71
C MET A 360 27.83 27.70 -16.18
N PRO A 361 28.94 28.11 -16.83
CA PRO A 361 28.88 28.71 -18.17
C PRO A 361 28.65 27.70 -19.31
N ASP A 362 28.90 26.40 -19.08
CA ASP A 362 28.77 25.36 -20.12
C ASP A 362 27.35 24.78 -20.16
N GLU A 363 26.60 25.12 -21.20
CA GLU A 363 25.20 24.68 -21.36
C GLU A 363 25.07 23.14 -21.43
N ARG A 364 26.12 22.40 -21.83
CA ARG A 364 26.07 20.93 -21.96
C ARG A 364 26.19 20.19 -20.64
N GLU A 365 26.83 20.80 -19.65
CA GLU A 365 27.11 20.18 -18.34
C GLU A 365 26.32 20.84 -17.21
N MET A 366 25.60 21.93 -17.52
CA MET A 366 24.80 22.67 -16.55
C MET A 366 23.79 21.81 -15.81
N GLU A 367 23.12 20.86 -16.47
CA GLU A 367 22.17 19.97 -15.81
C GLU A 367 22.85 19.13 -14.71
N ASP A 368 23.96 18.49 -15.07
CA ASP A 368 24.78 17.71 -14.13
C ASP A 368 25.33 18.61 -13.00
N ASP A 369 25.74 19.84 -13.32
CA ASP A 369 26.24 20.82 -12.34
C ASP A 369 25.12 21.27 -11.37
N VAL A 370 23.89 21.46 -11.84
CA VAL A 370 22.72 21.78 -10.99
C VAL A 370 22.43 20.64 -10.02
N PHE A 371 22.40 19.39 -10.48
CA PHE A 371 22.14 18.26 -9.59
C PHE A 371 23.32 17.91 -8.67
N ARG A 372 24.52 18.43 -8.96
CA ARG A 372 25.72 18.30 -8.12
C ARG A 372 26.03 19.55 -7.28
N ILE A 373 25.19 20.60 -7.34
CA ILE A 373 25.37 21.84 -6.55
C ILE A 373 25.52 21.55 -5.04
N SER A 374 24.88 20.49 -4.57
CA SER A 374 24.98 19.99 -3.20
C SER A 374 26.41 19.65 -2.76
N ASP A 375 27.32 19.31 -3.66
CA ASP A 375 28.74 19.13 -3.35
C ASP A 375 29.47 20.47 -3.25
N VAL A 376 29.15 21.41 -4.14
CA VAL A 376 29.71 22.77 -4.13
C VAL A 376 29.33 23.49 -2.83
N ILE A 377 28.12 23.30 -2.32
CA ILE A 377 27.69 23.90 -1.05
C ILE A 377 28.46 23.28 0.13
N ARG A 378 28.63 21.95 0.15
CA ARG A 378 29.39 21.25 1.20
C ARG A 378 30.87 21.63 1.22
N GLY A 379 31.43 21.94 0.06
CA GLY A 379 32.83 22.38 -0.09
C GLY A 379 33.07 23.86 0.21
N ALA A 380 32.02 24.67 0.40
CA ALA A 380 32.16 26.10 0.67
C ALA A 380 32.60 26.40 2.11
N ALA A 381 33.17 27.57 2.35
CA ALA A 381 33.52 28.06 3.69
C ALA A 381 32.34 28.66 4.45
N GLY A 382 31.28 29.08 3.75
CA GLY A 382 30.08 29.68 4.32
C GLY A 382 28.99 29.89 3.27
N LEU A 383 27.82 30.35 3.72
CA LEU A 383 26.66 30.66 2.89
C LEU A 383 26.27 32.12 3.02
N CYS A 384 26.24 32.83 1.90
CA CYS A 384 25.67 34.16 1.77
C CYS A 384 24.38 34.11 0.96
N ILE A 385 23.30 34.71 1.46
CA ILE A 385 22.05 34.90 0.72
C ILE A 385 21.94 36.37 0.30
N ALA A 386 21.91 36.61 -1.00
CA ALA A 386 21.64 37.92 -1.57
C ALA A 386 20.12 38.11 -1.72
N VAL A 387 19.60 39.21 -1.19
CA VAL A 387 18.19 39.60 -1.32
C VAL A 387 18.04 41.02 -1.87
N GLY A 388 16.97 41.26 -2.63
CA GLY A 388 16.69 42.58 -3.19
C GLY A 388 15.23 42.71 -3.63
N PRO A 389 14.68 43.94 -3.67
CA PRO A 389 13.34 44.16 -4.19
C PRO A 389 13.29 43.83 -5.69
N SER A 390 12.25 43.10 -6.12
CA SER A 390 12.00 42.82 -7.53
C SER A 390 11.69 44.10 -8.32
N HIS A 391 12.07 44.14 -9.60
CA HIS A 391 11.77 45.24 -10.51
C HIS A 391 10.27 45.59 -10.50
N GLY A 392 9.94 46.85 -10.21
CA GLY A 392 8.55 47.37 -10.22
C GLY A 392 7.79 47.28 -8.88
N SER A 393 8.38 46.71 -7.83
CA SER A 393 7.84 46.83 -6.47
C SER A 393 8.29 48.15 -5.83
N SER A 394 7.40 48.82 -5.07
CA SER A 394 7.78 50.05 -4.36
C SER A 394 8.99 49.75 -3.47
N LEU A 395 10.09 50.47 -3.71
CA LEU A 395 11.42 50.22 -3.13
C LEU A 395 11.49 50.28 -1.59
N SER A 396 10.37 50.56 -0.90
CA SER A 396 10.33 50.97 0.51
C SER A 396 9.49 50.08 1.44
N GLU A 397 8.71 49.11 0.96
CA GLU A 397 7.69 48.45 1.80
C GLU A 397 7.96 47.00 2.22
N LYS A 398 8.89 46.28 1.57
CA LYS A 398 9.17 44.88 1.94
C LYS A 398 10.33 44.75 2.93
N ASP A 399 10.04 44.12 4.07
CA ASP A 399 11.04 43.78 5.08
C ASP A 399 12.05 42.75 4.52
N THR A 400 13.29 42.78 5.01
CA THR A 400 14.34 41.80 4.63
C THR A 400 13.86 40.37 4.90
N TRP A 401 13.09 40.16 5.97
CA TRP A 401 12.49 38.87 6.27
C TRP A 401 11.44 38.41 5.26
N ASP A 402 10.70 39.32 4.62
CA ASP A 402 9.74 38.96 3.57
C ASP A 402 10.45 38.43 2.33
N MET A 403 11.54 39.11 1.92
CA MET A 403 12.37 38.67 0.80
C MET A 403 13.05 37.33 1.08
N LEU A 404 13.50 37.11 2.32
CA LEU A 404 14.02 35.81 2.76
C LEU A 404 12.96 34.72 2.78
N ARG A 405 11.74 35.00 3.23
CA ARG A 405 10.62 34.05 3.20
C ARG A 405 10.27 33.64 1.77
N GLN A 406 10.25 34.60 0.85
CA GLN A 406 10.05 34.32 -0.58
C GLN A 406 11.15 33.38 -1.10
N TRP A 407 12.42 33.70 -0.86
CA TRP A 407 13.55 32.86 -1.26
C TRP A 407 13.48 31.45 -0.63
N GLY A 408 13.25 31.36 0.68
CA GLY A 408 13.23 30.12 1.43
C GLY A 408 12.00 29.24 1.20
N SER A 409 10.98 29.76 0.51
CA SER A 409 9.80 29.00 0.10
C SER A 409 10.08 28.03 -1.06
N ARG A 410 11.16 28.25 -1.81
CA ARG A 410 11.52 27.48 -3.02
C ARG A 410 12.17 26.14 -2.67
N LEU A 411 11.99 25.14 -3.53
CA LEU A 411 12.49 23.77 -3.35
C LEU A 411 14.01 23.69 -3.13
N TRP A 412 14.80 24.28 -4.03
CA TRP A 412 16.26 24.13 -4.08
C TRP A 412 17.01 24.92 -3.00
N THR A 413 16.38 25.93 -2.41
CA THR A 413 16.99 26.75 -1.35
C THR A 413 17.06 26.01 -0.02
N PHE A 414 16.32 24.91 0.12
CA PHE A 414 16.35 24.11 1.34
C PHE A 414 17.64 23.28 1.51
N PRO A 415 18.06 22.45 0.52
CA PRO A 415 19.39 21.86 0.53
C PRO A 415 20.52 22.88 0.72
N GLU A 416 20.42 24.07 0.12
CA GLU A 416 21.44 25.13 0.25
C GLU A 416 21.72 25.51 1.72
N VAL A 417 20.67 25.73 2.51
CA VAL A 417 20.83 26.06 3.94
C VAL A 417 21.33 24.85 4.73
N LEU A 418 20.73 23.68 4.52
CA LEU A 418 21.06 22.47 5.29
C LEU A 418 22.51 22.01 5.08
N LEU A 419 22.99 22.08 3.84
CA LEU A 419 24.31 21.58 3.45
C LEU A 419 25.44 22.59 3.66
N SER A 420 25.12 23.83 3.99
CA SER A 420 26.12 24.85 4.33
C SER A 420 26.94 24.44 5.57
N PRO A 421 28.17 24.96 5.76
CA PRO A 421 29.08 24.51 6.81
C PRO A 421 28.48 24.55 8.22
N LYS A 422 28.79 23.51 9.00
CA LYS A 422 28.32 23.38 10.40
C LYS A 422 28.83 24.53 11.27
N GLY A 423 27.98 25.06 12.14
CA GLY A 423 28.34 26.10 13.10
C GLY A 423 28.50 27.51 12.51
N ALA A 424 28.49 27.66 11.18
CA ALA A 424 28.52 28.96 10.53
C ALA A 424 27.10 29.57 10.45
N PRO A 425 26.91 30.84 10.82
CA PRO A 425 25.64 31.53 10.59
C PRO A 425 25.44 31.80 9.10
N VAL A 426 24.19 31.89 8.68
CA VAL A 426 23.82 32.29 7.32
C VAL A 426 23.86 33.81 7.26
N THR A 427 24.72 34.39 6.41
CA THR A 427 24.81 35.84 6.24
C THR A 427 23.91 36.31 5.12
N VAL A 428 23.06 37.31 5.39
CA VAL A 428 22.11 37.86 4.43
C VAL A 428 22.50 39.29 4.09
N TYR A 429 22.70 39.56 2.81
CA TYR A 429 23.02 40.88 2.29
C TYR A 429 21.86 41.41 1.46
N ARG A 430 21.49 42.67 1.69
CA ARG A 430 20.43 43.36 0.97
C ARG A 430 21.05 44.35 -0.03
N ARG A 431 20.45 44.45 -1.22
CA ARG A 431 20.92 45.31 -2.33
C ARG A 431 21.25 46.76 -1.95
N ASP A 432 20.51 47.34 -1.02
CA ASP A 432 20.63 48.74 -0.55
C ASP A 432 21.39 48.89 0.78
N GLN A 433 21.77 47.78 1.44
CA GLN A 433 22.37 47.78 2.77
C GLN A 433 23.49 46.73 2.85
N LEU A 434 24.64 47.07 2.26
CA LEU A 434 25.84 46.22 2.22
C LEU A 434 26.65 46.25 3.52
N ASP A 435 26.65 47.38 4.23
CA ASP A 435 27.52 47.61 5.40
C ASP A 435 27.04 46.92 6.69
N SER A 436 25.79 46.43 6.70
CA SER A 436 25.17 45.82 7.89
C SER A 436 24.42 44.52 7.53
N PRO A 437 25.17 43.47 7.16
CA PRO A 437 24.57 42.18 6.84
C PRO A 437 23.91 41.54 8.07
N LEU A 438 22.82 40.82 7.81
CA LEU A 438 22.10 40.09 8.84
C LEU A 438 22.68 38.68 8.98
N ALA A 439 23.35 38.38 10.10
CA ALA A 439 23.83 37.05 10.42
C ALA A 439 22.75 36.26 11.19
N VAL A 440 22.26 35.16 10.62
CA VAL A 440 21.17 34.34 11.19
C VAL A 440 21.68 32.94 11.50
N PRO A 441 21.64 32.50 12.78
CA PRO A 441 21.87 31.10 13.12
C PRO A 441 20.84 30.18 12.44
N LYS A 442 21.25 29.01 11.93
CA LYS A 442 20.37 28.14 11.14
C LYS A 442 19.10 27.69 11.87
N ASN A 443 19.18 27.51 13.18
CA ASN A 443 18.01 27.16 14.00
C ASN A 443 16.96 28.30 14.07
N GLN A 444 17.40 29.56 14.08
CA GLN A 444 16.53 30.73 14.02
C GLN A 444 16.06 31.00 12.58
N PHE A 445 16.91 30.68 11.60
CA PHE A 445 16.58 30.74 10.18
C PHE A 445 15.34 29.88 9.90
N ALA A 446 15.36 28.61 10.31
CA ALA A 446 14.23 27.70 10.15
C ALA A 446 12.93 28.28 10.72
N LYS A 447 12.99 28.88 11.92
CA LYS A 447 11.83 29.47 12.60
C LYS A 447 11.24 30.68 11.87
N ARG A 448 12.08 31.52 11.26
CA ARG A 448 11.65 32.80 10.67
C ARG A 448 11.31 32.70 9.19
N VAL A 449 11.94 31.75 8.48
CA VAL A 449 11.89 31.67 7.02
C VAL A 449 10.97 30.56 6.53
N TRP A 450 10.95 29.39 7.19
CA TRP A 450 10.17 28.24 6.72
C TRP A 450 8.84 28.08 7.44
N ALA A 451 7.78 27.78 6.69
CA ALA A 451 6.45 27.57 7.25
C ALA A 451 6.36 26.27 8.08
N ASP A 452 7.14 25.25 7.72
CA ASP A 452 7.22 23.95 8.36
C ASP A 452 8.33 23.88 9.43
N ALA A 453 8.64 25.01 10.08
CA ALA A 453 9.76 25.18 11.00
C ALA A 453 9.92 24.07 12.05
N ALA A 454 8.81 23.55 12.59
CA ALA A 454 8.85 22.47 13.60
C ALA A 454 9.43 21.16 13.07
N VAL A 455 9.18 20.85 11.79
CA VAL A 455 9.68 19.64 11.12
C VAL A 455 11.07 19.91 10.54
N ALA A 456 11.24 21.02 9.82
CA ALA A 456 12.50 21.40 9.20
C ALA A 456 13.64 21.60 10.22
N ARG A 457 13.33 22.03 11.46
CA ARG A 457 14.32 22.17 12.53
C ARG A 457 15.01 20.85 12.88
N GLN A 458 14.32 19.71 12.79
CA GLN A 458 14.93 18.41 13.06
C GLN A 458 16.04 18.09 12.05
N LEU A 459 15.86 18.49 10.79
CA LEU A 459 16.89 18.37 9.76
C LEU A 459 18.03 19.37 10.00
N VAL A 460 17.74 20.60 10.40
CA VAL A 460 18.78 21.58 10.78
C VAL A 460 19.63 21.03 11.92
N ASP A 461 19.00 20.54 12.98
CA ASP A 461 19.70 19.98 14.13
C ASP A 461 20.47 18.70 13.74
N HIS A 462 19.99 17.94 12.75
CA HIS A 462 20.71 16.81 12.18
C HIS A 462 22.01 17.22 11.47
N TYR A 463 21.93 18.18 10.54
CA TYR A 463 23.09 18.65 9.78
C TYR A 463 24.06 19.51 10.62
N GLU A 464 23.57 20.18 11.67
CA GLU A 464 24.41 20.82 12.68
C GLU A 464 25.02 19.82 13.67
N GLY A 465 24.60 18.55 13.65
CA GLY A 465 25.09 17.49 14.54
C GLY A 465 24.63 17.63 16.00
N ASN A 466 23.54 18.34 16.24
CA ASN A 466 22.85 18.42 17.55
C ASN A 466 21.89 17.25 17.75
N LEU A 467 21.39 16.65 16.66
CA LEU A 467 20.50 15.50 16.62
C LEU A 467 21.06 14.49 15.61
N THR A 468 20.82 13.20 15.80
CA THR A 468 21.12 12.19 14.78
C THR A 468 19.84 11.49 14.40
N LEU A 469 19.32 11.78 13.21
CA LEU A 469 18.18 11.08 12.64
C LEU A 469 18.63 9.74 12.07
N SER A 470 17.80 8.70 12.24
CA SER A 470 17.98 7.46 11.48
C SER A 470 17.79 7.72 9.98
N ARG A 471 18.28 6.82 9.13
CA ARG A 471 18.13 6.97 7.66
C ARG A 471 16.66 7.09 7.23
N LEU A 472 15.78 6.33 7.89
CA LEU A 472 14.35 6.37 7.59
C LEU A 472 13.73 7.72 8.00
N GLU A 473 14.06 8.22 9.20
CA GLU A 473 13.60 9.54 9.64
C GLU A 473 14.15 10.66 8.76
N LEU A 474 15.44 10.60 8.40
CA LEU A 474 16.05 11.56 7.50
C LEU A 474 15.30 11.65 6.17
N ASP A 475 15.06 10.53 5.52
CA ASP A 475 14.42 10.49 4.20
C ASP A 475 12.96 10.94 4.26
N THR A 476 12.21 10.47 5.26
CA THR A 476 10.78 10.81 5.42
C THR A 476 10.57 12.27 5.79
N ILE A 477 11.36 12.81 6.72
CA ILE A 477 11.29 14.22 7.14
C ILE A 477 11.77 15.12 5.98
N ALA A 478 12.86 14.76 5.31
CA ALA A 478 13.37 15.52 4.16
C ALA A 478 12.34 15.58 3.02
N LEU A 479 11.75 14.44 2.64
CA LEU A 479 10.74 14.39 1.60
C LEU A 479 9.50 15.23 1.96
N ARG A 480 9.04 15.16 3.21
CA ARG A 480 7.93 15.98 3.71
C ARG A 480 8.22 17.48 3.60
N CYS A 481 9.39 17.90 4.05
CA CYS A 481 9.83 19.29 3.96
C CYS A 481 9.94 19.75 2.50
N LEU A 482 10.52 18.92 1.61
CA LEU A 482 10.65 19.25 0.18
C LEU A 482 9.28 19.40 -0.50
N HIS A 483 8.30 18.53 -0.21
CA HIS A 483 6.95 18.65 -0.76
C HIS A 483 6.14 19.83 -0.22
N SER A 484 6.51 20.42 0.92
CA SER A 484 5.86 21.65 1.40
C SER A 484 6.35 22.93 0.71
N ARG A 485 7.29 22.83 -0.24
CA ARG A 485 7.92 23.97 -0.90
C ARG A 485 7.37 24.21 -2.31
N SER A 486 7.52 25.43 -2.78
CA SER A 486 7.15 25.81 -4.14
C SER A 486 8.24 25.39 -5.13
N THR A 487 7.81 24.92 -6.30
CA THR A 487 8.71 24.66 -7.43
C THR A 487 8.00 25.00 -8.74
N THR A 488 8.73 25.63 -9.67
CA THR A 488 8.36 25.69 -11.08
C THR A 488 8.85 24.37 -11.68
N GLN A 489 7.94 23.41 -11.81
CA GLN A 489 8.26 22.04 -12.21
C GLN A 489 9.05 22.02 -13.53
N TYR A 490 10.32 21.62 -13.45
CA TYR A 490 11.17 21.37 -14.61
C TYR A 490 11.00 19.92 -15.05
N LEU A 491 11.18 18.98 -14.12
CA LEU A 491 10.89 17.57 -14.31
C LEU A 491 9.80 17.09 -13.35
N PRO A 492 9.03 16.05 -13.72
CA PRO A 492 8.11 15.41 -12.79
C PRO A 492 8.77 14.99 -11.48
N GLY A 493 10.05 14.59 -11.53
CA GLY A 493 10.85 14.11 -10.41
C GLY A 493 11.59 15.15 -9.56
N ASP A 494 11.41 16.46 -9.77
CA ASP A 494 12.22 17.53 -9.11
C ASP A 494 12.37 17.36 -7.60
N HIS A 495 11.30 16.96 -6.90
CA HIS A 495 11.34 16.73 -5.45
C HIS A 495 12.30 15.60 -5.07
N SER A 496 12.31 14.52 -5.85
CA SER A 496 13.23 13.39 -5.67
C SER A 496 14.66 13.81 -6.02
N TYR A 497 14.86 14.61 -7.06
CA TYR A 497 16.18 15.11 -7.42
C TYR A 497 16.74 16.14 -6.41
N ALA A 498 15.88 16.92 -5.76
CA ALA A 498 16.29 17.76 -4.63
C ALA A 498 16.64 16.90 -3.40
N LEU A 499 15.86 15.86 -3.11
CA LEU A 499 16.16 14.90 -2.04
C LEU A 499 17.49 14.19 -2.28
N MET A 500 17.80 13.85 -3.52
CA MET A 500 19.05 13.21 -3.93
C MET A 500 20.29 13.99 -3.45
N GLY A 501 20.23 15.32 -3.38
CA GLY A 501 21.30 16.17 -2.86
C GLY A 501 21.59 15.94 -1.37
N LEU A 502 20.62 15.45 -0.60
CA LEU A 502 20.72 15.15 0.84
C LEU A 502 21.18 13.70 1.11
N LEU A 503 21.14 12.82 0.11
CA LEU A 503 21.45 11.39 0.25
C LEU A 503 22.88 11.04 -0.16
N ARG A 504 23.27 9.78 0.11
CA ARG A 504 24.60 9.28 -0.21
C ARG A 504 24.79 9.04 -1.71
N VAL A 505 23.90 8.24 -2.30
CA VAL A 505 24.00 7.80 -3.69
C VAL A 505 23.09 8.66 -4.55
N ARG A 506 23.60 9.08 -5.70
CA ARG A 506 22.90 9.98 -6.62
C ARG A 506 22.76 9.34 -7.99
N PRO A 507 21.64 8.65 -8.25
CA PRO A 507 21.29 8.19 -9.59
C PRO A 507 21.38 9.31 -10.63
N LYS A 508 21.75 8.97 -11.85
CA LYS A 508 21.62 9.90 -12.98
C LYS A 508 20.15 10.23 -13.21
N VAL A 509 19.88 11.48 -13.51
CA VAL A 509 18.55 11.98 -13.84
C VAL A 509 18.05 11.39 -15.15
N ASP A 510 16.78 11.01 -15.18
CA ASP A 510 16.09 10.55 -16.40
C ASP A 510 14.87 11.43 -16.64
N HIS A 511 14.81 11.99 -17.84
CA HIS A 511 13.75 12.89 -18.28
C HIS A 511 12.44 12.14 -18.52
N THR A 512 12.48 10.82 -18.70
CA THR A 512 11.30 9.98 -18.93
C THR A 512 10.64 9.51 -17.63
N ASP A 513 11.21 9.82 -16.47
CA ASP A 513 10.66 9.42 -15.17
C ASP A 513 9.46 10.26 -14.76
N SER A 514 8.43 9.58 -14.27
CA SER A 514 7.40 10.20 -13.44
C SER A 514 7.97 10.61 -12.07
N ALA A 515 7.19 11.39 -11.31
CA ALA A 515 7.53 11.73 -9.93
C ALA A 515 7.76 10.49 -9.04
N PHE A 516 6.91 9.46 -9.22
CA PHE A 516 7.02 8.21 -8.46
C PHE A 516 8.21 7.36 -8.91
N GLN A 517 8.48 7.28 -10.22
CA GLN A 517 9.63 6.55 -10.76
C GLN A 517 10.96 7.15 -10.28
N ALA A 518 11.09 8.48 -10.32
CA ALA A 518 12.28 9.16 -9.82
C ALA A 518 12.50 8.90 -8.32
N PHE A 519 11.43 8.93 -7.52
CA PHE A 519 11.49 8.56 -6.10
C PHE A 519 11.88 7.10 -5.88
N ALA A 520 11.24 6.19 -6.62
CA ALA A 520 11.51 4.76 -6.51
C ALA A 520 12.95 4.43 -6.89
N ARG A 521 13.48 5.09 -7.93
CA ARG A 521 14.88 4.93 -8.38
C ARG A 521 15.85 5.40 -7.31
N LEU A 522 15.57 6.56 -6.70
CA LEU A 522 16.38 7.09 -5.62
C LEU A 522 16.37 6.15 -4.40
N SER A 523 15.19 5.65 -4.02
CA SER A 523 15.03 4.69 -2.93
C SER A 523 15.65 3.32 -3.24
N LEU A 524 15.75 2.91 -4.50
CA LEU A 524 16.38 1.65 -4.91
C LEU A 524 17.91 1.75 -4.87
N ALA A 525 18.47 2.92 -5.22
CA ALA A 525 19.91 3.19 -5.17
C ALA A 525 20.45 3.40 -3.76
N ASN A 526 19.63 3.95 -2.86
CA ASN A 526 20.02 4.23 -1.48
C ASN A 526 19.52 3.16 -0.53
N ASP A 527 20.31 2.85 0.51
CA ASP A 527 19.87 1.99 1.61
C ASP A 527 19.03 2.79 2.62
N SER A 528 17.82 3.14 2.18
CA SER A 528 16.80 3.93 2.89
C SER A 528 15.99 3.11 3.90
N ASN A 529 16.58 2.09 4.54
CA ASN A 529 15.89 1.19 5.48
C ASN A 529 14.59 0.59 4.93
N MET A 530 14.59 0.24 3.63
CA MET A 530 13.44 -0.35 2.93
C MET A 530 12.21 0.57 2.92
N LEU A 531 12.43 1.89 2.75
CA LEU A 531 11.39 2.92 2.74
C LEU A 531 10.26 2.60 1.76
N LEU A 532 10.59 2.22 0.52
CA LEU A 532 9.60 1.96 -0.51
C LEU A 532 8.83 0.65 -0.23
N GLU A 533 9.47 -0.38 0.32
CA GLU A 533 8.80 -1.59 0.80
C GLU A 533 7.82 -1.30 1.94
N ARG A 534 8.18 -0.40 2.87
CA ARG A 534 7.29 0.06 3.95
C ARG A 534 6.10 0.83 3.39
N LEU A 535 6.31 1.69 2.40
CA LEU A 535 5.26 2.46 1.72
C LEU A 535 4.24 1.58 1.00
N VAL A 536 4.66 0.43 0.45
CA VAL A 536 3.74 -0.56 -0.13
C VAL A 536 2.73 -1.07 0.90
N CYS A 537 3.15 -1.21 2.15
CA CYS A 537 2.36 -1.78 3.24
C CYS A 537 1.38 -0.79 3.89
N THR A 538 1.43 0.50 3.54
CA THR A 538 0.49 1.50 4.07
C THR A 538 -0.84 1.46 3.32
N LEU A 539 -1.91 1.92 3.97
CA LEU A 539 -3.18 2.24 3.32
C LEU A 539 -3.37 3.76 3.37
N PRO A 540 -3.50 4.47 2.24
CA PRO A 540 -3.78 5.90 2.29
C PRO A 540 -5.11 6.19 3.00
N LYS A 541 -5.18 7.30 3.75
CA LYS A 541 -6.40 7.75 4.43
C LYS A 541 -7.50 8.15 3.45
N THR A 542 -7.11 8.65 2.28
CA THR A 542 -8.05 8.96 1.20
C THR A 542 -7.54 8.37 -0.13
N PRO A 543 -8.44 7.91 -1.02
CA PRO A 543 -8.02 7.34 -2.32
C PRO A 543 -7.23 8.31 -3.21
N ALA A 544 -7.39 9.62 -3.00
CA ALA A 544 -6.70 10.67 -3.74
C ALA A 544 -5.34 11.05 -3.13
N GLN A 545 -5.02 10.57 -1.93
CA GLN A 545 -3.77 10.89 -1.22
C GLN A 545 -2.55 10.58 -2.08
N HIS A 546 -1.65 11.54 -2.17
CA HIS A 546 -0.38 11.36 -2.87
C HIS A 546 0.54 10.43 -2.04
N TRP A 547 1.33 9.59 -2.73
CA TRP A 547 2.19 8.60 -2.06
C TRP A 547 3.25 9.25 -1.15
N SER A 548 3.66 10.50 -1.45
CA SER A 548 4.65 11.22 -0.66
C SER A 548 4.15 11.70 0.71
N CYS A 549 2.84 11.71 0.95
CA CYS A 549 2.31 12.00 2.29
C CYS A 549 2.70 10.93 3.31
N MET A 550 2.91 9.68 2.87
CA MET A 550 3.35 8.54 3.69
C MET A 550 2.45 8.18 4.90
N ASP A 551 1.34 8.89 5.11
CA ASP A 551 0.37 8.59 6.17
C ASP A 551 -0.35 7.26 5.93
N ASP A 552 -0.53 6.51 7.00
CA ASP A 552 -1.29 5.25 7.05
C ASP A 552 -2.70 5.46 7.63
N ALA A 553 -3.68 4.66 7.18
CA ALA A 553 -5.06 4.75 7.62
C ALA A 553 -5.26 4.33 9.09
N TRP A 554 -4.28 3.63 9.68
CA TRP A 554 -4.24 3.29 11.10
C TRP A 554 -3.33 4.21 11.91
N ASP A 555 -2.85 5.31 11.32
CA ASP A 555 -1.87 6.22 11.92
C ASP A 555 -0.57 5.53 12.38
N ALA A 556 -0.24 4.37 11.78
CA ALA A 556 1.01 3.68 12.03
C ALA A 556 2.16 4.44 11.38
N SER A 557 3.28 4.56 12.09
CA SER A 557 4.47 5.19 11.53
C SER A 557 5.20 4.20 10.62
N LEU A 558 5.90 4.71 9.60
CA LEU A 558 6.63 3.85 8.67
C LEU A 558 7.69 2.98 9.38
N TRP A 559 8.30 3.45 10.47
CA TRP A 559 9.29 2.66 11.23
C TRP A 559 8.67 1.47 11.97
N ASP A 560 7.38 1.51 12.31
CA ASP A 560 6.67 0.41 13.00
C ASP A 560 6.31 -0.74 12.05
N ILE A 561 6.37 -0.50 10.74
CA ILE A 561 6.06 -1.49 9.70
C ILE A 561 7.32 -2.24 9.32
N GLN A 562 7.41 -3.52 9.66
CA GLN A 562 8.51 -4.37 9.22
C GLN A 562 8.19 -5.01 7.86
N PRO A 563 8.87 -4.62 6.77
CA PRO A 563 8.64 -5.22 5.46
C PRO A 563 9.17 -6.66 5.40
N GLN A 564 8.46 -7.50 4.66
CA GLN A 564 8.82 -8.91 4.37
C GLN A 564 9.13 -9.14 2.88
N ILE A 565 8.78 -8.16 2.03
CA ILE A 565 9.09 -8.15 0.60
C ILE A 565 10.41 -7.43 0.33
N GLN A 566 10.90 -7.60 -0.89
CA GLN A 566 12.00 -6.81 -1.43
C GLN A 566 11.61 -6.24 -2.79
N ILE A 567 12.01 -5.01 -3.07
CA ILE A 567 11.83 -4.43 -4.41
C ILE A 567 12.98 -4.89 -5.30
N ALA A 568 12.59 -5.52 -6.41
CA ALA A 568 13.49 -6.06 -7.42
C ALA A 568 13.69 -5.10 -8.61
N GLY A 569 12.74 -4.21 -8.88
CA GLY A 569 12.86 -3.24 -9.97
C GLY A 569 11.69 -2.27 -10.07
N ILE A 570 11.79 -1.37 -11.03
CA ILE A 570 10.83 -0.30 -11.35
C ILE A 570 10.41 -0.50 -12.82
N CYS A 571 9.12 -0.37 -13.11
CA CYS A 571 8.59 -0.53 -14.47
C CYS A 571 8.50 0.82 -15.21
N ASP A 572 8.21 0.78 -16.51
CA ASP A 572 7.99 1.97 -17.34
C ASP A 572 6.68 2.71 -17.02
N ASP A 573 5.72 2.02 -16.41
CA ASP A 573 4.57 2.62 -15.74
C ASP A 573 4.87 2.89 -14.25
N ASP A 574 3.98 3.60 -13.56
CA ASP A 574 4.06 3.90 -12.12
C ASP A 574 3.82 2.66 -11.24
N ALA A 575 4.62 1.62 -11.48
CA ALA A 575 4.59 0.32 -10.83
C ALA A 575 6.01 -0.15 -10.50
N ILE A 576 6.11 -0.98 -9.48
CA ILE A 576 7.34 -1.60 -9.00
C ILE A 576 7.22 -3.11 -9.07
N ILE A 577 8.34 -3.79 -9.17
CA ILE A 577 8.41 -5.24 -9.12
C ILE A 577 8.82 -5.63 -7.71
N ILE A 578 7.92 -6.33 -7.01
CA ILE A 578 8.18 -6.89 -5.69
C ILE A 578 8.50 -8.38 -5.81
N ASP A 579 9.35 -8.87 -4.92
CA ASP A 579 9.68 -10.28 -4.77
C ASP A 579 9.47 -10.72 -3.32
N ASN A 580 9.49 -12.03 -3.08
CA ASN A 580 9.36 -12.67 -1.77
C ASN A 580 7.98 -12.53 -1.08
N ALA A 581 6.97 -11.99 -1.77
CA ALA A 581 5.61 -11.88 -1.22
C ALA A 581 4.93 -13.26 -1.08
N LEU A 582 4.21 -13.46 0.01
CA LEU A 582 3.23 -14.55 0.12
C LEU A 582 1.88 -14.07 -0.40
N GLY A 583 1.10 -14.94 -1.02
CA GLY A 583 -0.18 -14.52 -1.55
C GLY A 583 -1.22 -15.61 -1.70
N ALA A 584 -2.47 -15.17 -1.65
CA ALA A 584 -3.65 -16.01 -1.77
C ALA A 584 -4.71 -15.32 -2.64
N ALA A 585 -5.44 -16.12 -3.41
CA ALA A 585 -6.56 -15.64 -4.22
C ALA A 585 -7.83 -15.48 -3.37
N ILE A 586 -8.60 -14.43 -3.64
CA ILE A 586 -9.93 -14.24 -3.04
C ILE A 586 -10.99 -14.82 -3.95
N ARG A 587 -11.87 -15.65 -3.39
CA ARG A 587 -12.99 -16.23 -4.13
C ARG A 587 -14.23 -15.35 -4.05
N TRP A 588 -14.49 -14.62 -5.13
CA TRP A 588 -15.65 -13.71 -5.26
C TRP A 588 -16.91 -14.34 -5.84
N LYS A 589 -16.75 -15.39 -6.67
CA LYS A 589 -17.86 -15.93 -7.48
C LYS A 589 -18.93 -16.67 -6.68
N SER A 590 -18.56 -17.21 -5.52
CA SER A 590 -19.41 -18.01 -4.64
C SER A 590 -18.66 -18.37 -3.37
N PHE A 591 -19.38 -18.62 -2.28
CA PHE A 591 -18.85 -19.46 -1.20
C PHE A 591 -18.54 -20.88 -1.69
N ALA A 592 -17.82 -21.65 -0.89
CA ALA A 592 -17.57 -23.07 -1.10
C ALA A 592 -17.73 -23.86 0.21
N PRO A 593 -18.10 -25.15 0.16
CA PRO A 593 -18.11 -26.00 1.36
C PRO A 593 -16.72 -26.06 2.00
N VAL A 594 -16.62 -25.71 3.27
CA VAL A 594 -15.35 -25.61 4.02
C VAL A 594 -15.05 -26.93 4.72
N LYS A 595 -13.96 -27.60 4.33
CA LYS A 595 -13.48 -28.79 5.04
C LYS A 595 -13.07 -28.40 6.46
N ASN A 596 -13.48 -29.18 7.45
CA ASN A 596 -13.22 -28.89 8.84
C ASN A 596 -12.91 -30.17 9.62
N LEU A 597 -12.09 -30.03 10.66
CA LEU A 597 -11.80 -31.08 11.62
C LEU A 597 -12.70 -30.90 12.85
N ARG A 598 -13.48 -31.94 13.13
CA ARG A 598 -14.33 -32.04 14.31
C ARG A 598 -13.81 -33.14 15.20
N ARG A 599 -13.68 -32.87 16.51
CA ARG A 599 -13.35 -33.93 17.48
C ARG A 599 -14.51 -34.92 17.58
N THR A 600 -14.19 -36.21 17.47
CA THR A 600 -15.16 -37.29 17.68
C THR A 600 -15.51 -37.34 19.16
N SER A 601 -16.77 -37.08 19.49
CA SER A 601 -17.31 -37.30 20.84
C SER A 601 -18.16 -38.57 20.83
N TRP A 602 -18.31 -39.24 21.98
CA TRP A 602 -19.21 -40.39 22.11
C TRP A 602 -20.61 -40.09 21.59
N LYS A 603 -21.11 -38.90 21.91
CA LYS A 603 -22.36 -38.32 21.40
C LYS A 603 -22.43 -38.30 19.86
N ARG A 604 -21.39 -37.80 19.19
CA ARG A 604 -21.31 -37.76 17.72
C ARG A 604 -21.09 -39.14 17.10
N LEU A 605 -20.32 -40.01 17.76
CA LEU A 605 -20.09 -41.38 17.32
C LEU A 605 -21.39 -42.18 17.33
N PHE A 606 -22.16 -42.11 18.43
CA PHE A 606 -23.49 -42.73 18.49
C PHE A 606 -24.45 -42.14 17.46
N ALA A 607 -24.49 -40.81 17.32
CA ALA A 607 -25.32 -40.17 16.29
C ALA A 607 -24.94 -40.64 14.88
N GLN A 608 -23.64 -40.73 14.58
CA GLN A 608 -23.14 -41.23 13.29
C GLN A 608 -23.50 -42.70 13.09
N LEU A 609 -23.28 -43.56 14.09
CA LEU A 609 -23.62 -44.98 14.04
C LEU A 609 -25.11 -45.17 13.78
N ILE A 610 -25.96 -44.50 14.55
CA ILE A 610 -27.42 -44.56 14.43
C ILE A 610 -27.88 -44.05 13.05
N LEU A 611 -27.34 -42.93 12.57
CA LEU A 611 -27.71 -42.37 11.26
C LEU A 611 -27.36 -43.29 10.10
N HIS A 612 -26.21 -43.98 10.16
CA HIS A 612 -25.79 -44.89 9.09
C HIS A 612 -26.46 -46.27 9.20
N SER A 613 -26.71 -46.77 10.42
CA SER A 613 -27.30 -48.10 10.63
C SER A 613 -28.82 -48.11 10.49
N SER A 614 -29.51 -47.04 10.85
CA SER A 614 -30.98 -46.99 10.91
C SER A 614 -31.66 -47.24 9.55
N GLY A 615 -31.13 -46.67 8.46
CA GLY A 615 -31.63 -46.93 7.11
C GLY A 615 -31.42 -48.38 6.65
N ILE A 616 -30.26 -48.96 6.96
CA ILE A 616 -29.95 -50.36 6.62
C ILE A 616 -30.88 -51.31 7.39
N LEU A 617 -31.08 -51.06 8.68
CA LEU A 617 -31.99 -51.84 9.53
C LEU A 617 -33.44 -51.76 9.04
N LEU A 618 -33.88 -50.61 8.52
CA LEU A 618 -35.21 -50.47 7.93
C LEU A 618 -35.37 -51.29 6.65
N ILE A 619 -34.36 -51.30 5.77
CA ILE A 619 -34.39 -52.12 4.55
C ILE A 619 -34.44 -53.62 4.91
N ILE A 620 -33.59 -54.06 5.85
CA ILE A 620 -33.60 -55.45 6.35
C ILE A 620 -34.97 -55.79 6.96
N SER A 621 -35.53 -54.88 7.76
CA SER A 621 -36.86 -55.03 8.34
C SER A 621 -37.92 -55.28 7.28
N PHE A 622 -37.94 -54.50 6.19
CA PHE A 622 -38.89 -54.70 5.10
C PHE A 622 -38.70 -56.04 4.39
N THR A 623 -37.45 -56.47 4.15
CA THR A 623 -37.20 -57.78 3.53
C THR A 623 -37.68 -58.94 4.39
N LEU A 624 -37.50 -58.88 5.71
CA LEU A 624 -37.96 -59.90 6.66
C LEU A 624 -39.48 -59.90 6.85
N PHE A 625 -40.16 -58.79 6.55
CA PHE A 625 -41.61 -58.65 6.63
C PHE A 625 -42.35 -59.45 5.54
N ILE A 626 -41.70 -59.63 4.38
CA ILE A 626 -42.26 -60.33 3.21
C ILE A 626 -42.47 -61.81 3.50
N SER A 627 -41.57 -62.46 4.26
CA SER A 627 -41.67 -63.88 4.60
C SER A 627 -42.48 -64.09 5.89
N PRO A 628 -43.48 -65.00 5.91
CA PRO A 628 -44.30 -65.26 7.08
C PRO A 628 -43.51 -65.85 8.26
N TYR A 629 -42.41 -66.56 7.99
CA TYR A 629 -41.58 -67.18 9.03
C TYR A 629 -40.67 -66.20 9.77
N THR A 630 -40.32 -65.07 9.17
CA THR A 630 -39.42 -64.05 9.74
C THR A 630 -40.14 -62.77 10.16
N ARG A 631 -41.47 -62.73 10.04
CA ARG A 631 -42.28 -61.52 10.25
C ARG A 631 -42.14 -60.93 11.65
N SER A 632 -42.06 -61.75 12.69
CA SER A 632 -41.86 -61.28 14.08
C SER A 632 -40.53 -60.56 14.25
N ALA A 633 -39.44 -61.09 13.68
CA ALA A 633 -38.13 -60.44 13.68
C ALA A 633 -38.15 -59.13 12.87
N GLY A 634 -38.87 -59.10 11.75
CA GLY A 634 -39.12 -57.87 10.99
C GLY A 634 -39.83 -56.80 11.81
N ILE A 635 -40.90 -57.14 12.55
CA ILE A 635 -41.63 -56.18 13.41
C ILE A 635 -40.72 -55.58 14.48
N VAL A 636 -39.90 -56.40 15.14
CA VAL A 636 -38.97 -55.92 16.18
C VAL A 636 -37.94 -54.94 15.61
N LEU A 637 -37.36 -55.26 14.45
CA LEU A 637 -36.39 -54.38 13.77
C LEU A 637 -37.03 -53.08 13.25
N PHE A 638 -38.29 -53.12 12.81
CA PHE A 638 -39.05 -51.92 12.45
C PHE A 638 -39.24 -51.00 13.65
N LEU A 639 -39.70 -51.55 14.79
CA LEU A 639 -39.93 -50.77 16.02
C LEU A 639 -38.63 -50.17 16.59
N LEU A 640 -37.48 -50.81 16.35
CA LEU A 640 -36.17 -50.28 16.73
C LEU A 640 -35.66 -49.20 15.78
N SER A 641 -35.84 -49.36 14.46
CA SER A 641 -35.31 -48.44 13.46
C SER A 641 -36.14 -47.17 13.29
N PHE A 642 -37.46 -47.27 13.43
CA PHE A 642 -38.38 -46.15 13.19
C PHE A 642 -38.12 -44.92 14.08
N PRO A 643 -37.93 -45.03 15.41
CA PRO A 643 -37.61 -43.88 16.26
C PRO A 643 -36.29 -43.19 15.89
N PHE A 644 -35.29 -43.97 15.47
CA PHE A 644 -33.99 -43.43 15.05
C PHE A 644 -34.06 -42.65 13.74
N ILE A 645 -34.87 -43.13 12.79
CA ILE A 645 -35.15 -42.41 11.54
C ILE A 645 -35.94 -41.12 11.83
N ALA A 646 -36.94 -41.19 12.71
CA ALA A 646 -37.69 -40.02 13.15
C ALA A 646 -36.79 -38.98 13.85
N ALA A 647 -35.76 -39.42 14.58
CA ALA A 647 -34.75 -38.55 15.20
C ALA A 647 -33.68 -38.05 14.20
N GLY A 648 -33.68 -38.52 12.95
CA GLY A 648 -32.66 -38.28 11.94
C GLY A 648 -32.26 -36.80 11.76
N PRO A 649 -33.21 -35.86 11.55
CA PRO A 649 -32.87 -34.45 11.38
C PRO A 649 -32.18 -33.85 12.62
N HIS A 650 -32.59 -34.25 13.84
CA HIS A 650 -31.97 -33.79 15.08
C HIS A 650 -30.56 -34.35 15.26
N LEU A 651 -30.38 -35.66 15.06
CA LEU A 651 -29.07 -36.32 15.13
C LEU A 651 -28.08 -35.74 14.11
N LEU A 652 -28.56 -35.41 12.91
CA LEU A 652 -27.73 -34.82 11.86
C LEU A 652 -27.29 -33.39 12.25
N ARG A 653 -28.18 -32.55 12.77
CA ARG A 653 -27.79 -31.22 13.29
C ARG A 653 -26.77 -31.34 14.42
N MET A 654 -26.94 -32.32 15.31
CA MET A 654 -26.01 -32.59 16.40
C MET A 654 -24.61 -33.00 15.89
N LEU A 655 -24.53 -33.75 14.78
CA LEU A 655 -23.27 -34.11 14.13
C LEU A 655 -22.56 -32.88 13.52
N TYR A 656 -23.33 -31.92 13.02
CA TYR A 656 -22.85 -30.72 12.32
C TYR A 656 -22.68 -29.46 13.18
N SER A 657 -23.22 -29.46 14.39
CA SER A 657 -23.10 -28.37 15.36
C SER A 657 -21.75 -28.37 16.09
N GLY A 658 -21.45 -27.31 16.84
CA GLY A 658 -20.25 -27.13 17.67
C GLY A 658 -19.09 -26.40 16.98
N LYS A 659 -18.03 -26.10 17.73
CA LYS A 659 -16.83 -25.43 17.22
C LYS A 659 -15.92 -26.39 16.45
N PHE A 660 -15.13 -25.84 15.54
CA PHE A 660 -14.12 -26.57 14.78
C PHE A 660 -12.76 -26.48 15.45
N TRP A 661 -11.98 -27.53 15.31
CA TRP A 661 -10.57 -27.52 15.74
C TRP A 661 -9.67 -26.98 14.63
N TYR A 662 -10.00 -27.33 13.39
CA TYR A 662 -9.34 -26.87 12.19
C TYR A 662 -10.39 -26.60 11.12
N SER A 663 -10.23 -25.52 10.39
CA SER A 663 -10.96 -25.21 9.17
C SER A 663 -9.95 -25.05 8.05
N GLN A 664 -10.30 -25.54 6.87
CA GLN A 664 -9.53 -25.27 5.69
C GLN A 664 -9.54 -23.75 5.44
N PRO A 665 -8.38 -23.13 5.22
CA PRO A 665 -8.28 -21.71 4.91
C PRO A 665 -8.93 -21.36 3.58
N TRP A 666 -9.77 -20.33 3.60
CA TRP A 666 -10.40 -19.72 2.43
C TRP A 666 -10.59 -18.24 2.67
N PHE A 667 -10.32 -17.44 1.65
CA PHE A 667 -10.81 -16.09 1.54
C PHE A 667 -12.05 -16.06 0.65
N PHE A 668 -13.20 -15.82 1.25
CA PHE A 668 -14.42 -15.54 0.50
C PHE A 668 -14.68 -14.04 0.49
N GLY A 669 -15.01 -13.49 -0.67
CA GLY A 669 -15.37 -12.09 -0.82
C GLY A 669 -16.79 -11.93 -1.34
N PHE A 670 -17.50 -10.90 -0.90
CA PHE A 670 -18.73 -10.43 -1.53
C PHE A 670 -18.85 -8.90 -1.46
N GLU A 671 -19.61 -8.32 -2.39
CA GLU A 671 -19.93 -6.89 -2.41
C GLU A 671 -21.15 -6.59 -1.52
N GLY A 672 -21.01 -5.59 -0.65
CA GLY A 672 -22.01 -5.20 0.35
C GLY A 672 -21.73 -5.72 1.75
N TYR A 673 -22.67 -5.41 2.66
CA TYR A 673 -22.66 -5.81 4.06
C TYR A 673 -23.71 -6.89 4.31
N MET A 674 -23.39 -7.86 5.15
CA MET A 674 -24.31 -8.88 5.64
C MET A 674 -23.92 -9.22 7.08
N ASP A 675 -24.90 -9.44 7.94
CA ASP A 675 -24.64 -9.83 9.32
C ASP A 675 -23.96 -11.21 9.39
N VAL A 676 -23.16 -11.40 10.44
CA VAL A 676 -22.35 -12.61 10.63
C VAL A 676 -23.22 -13.87 10.67
N GLU A 677 -24.37 -13.84 11.34
CA GLU A 677 -25.25 -15.00 11.47
C GLU A 677 -25.80 -15.45 10.12
N THR A 678 -26.16 -14.50 9.26
CA THR A 678 -26.60 -14.76 7.90
C THR A 678 -25.45 -15.33 7.08
N ILE A 679 -24.23 -14.79 7.16
CA ILE A 679 -23.04 -15.34 6.50
C ILE A 679 -22.82 -16.80 6.92
N GLU A 680 -22.85 -17.09 8.23
CA GLU A 680 -22.72 -18.45 8.76
C GLU A 680 -23.78 -19.40 8.20
N SER A 681 -25.03 -18.93 8.12
CA SER A 681 -26.14 -19.71 7.58
C SER A 681 -25.95 -20.04 6.10
N GLN A 682 -25.28 -19.18 5.33
CA GLN A 682 -24.98 -19.43 3.92
C GLN A 682 -23.82 -20.43 3.75
N ILE A 683 -22.79 -20.37 4.61
CA ILE A 683 -21.62 -21.25 4.50
C ILE A 683 -21.89 -22.62 5.14
N TRP A 684 -22.36 -22.65 6.39
CA TRP A 684 -22.55 -23.87 7.18
C TRP A 684 -24.01 -24.26 7.40
N GLY A 685 -24.99 -23.49 6.92
CA GLY A 685 -26.40 -23.91 6.92
C GLY A 685 -27.15 -23.63 8.22
N ALA A 686 -26.47 -23.12 9.25
CA ALA A 686 -27.05 -22.74 10.54
C ALA A 686 -26.22 -21.63 11.21
N ARG A 687 -26.84 -20.94 12.17
CA ARG A 687 -26.21 -19.96 13.05
C ARG A 687 -25.51 -20.70 14.18
N LEU A 688 -24.18 -20.72 14.19
CA LEU A 688 -23.38 -21.61 15.03
C LEU A 688 -22.40 -20.85 15.93
N GLY A 689 -22.29 -19.52 15.78
CA GLY A 689 -21.43 -18.68 16.62
C GLY A 689 -19.95 -19.03 16.48
N ARG A 690 -19.53 -19.35 15.25
CA ARG A 690 -18.15 -19.66 14.85
C ARG A 690 -17.45 -18.44 14.29
N LEU A 691 -18.13 -17.67 13.45
CA LEU A 691 -17.62 -16.43 12.88
C LEU A 691 -17.78 -15.28 13.87
N GLU A 692 -16.81 -14.38 13.85
CA GLU A 692 -16.85 -13.11 14.56
C GLU A 692 -16.36 -11.97 13.68
N TRP A 693 -16.74 -10.74 14.01
CA TRP A 693 -16.18 -9.57 13.36
C TRP A 693 -14.73 -9.39 13.78
N SER A 694 -13.84 -9.08 12.83
CA SER A 694 -12.46 -8.78 13.18
C SER A 694 -12.39 -7.47 13.97
N ALA A 695 -11.58 -7.46 15.04
CA ALA A 695 -11.40 -6.30 15.89
C ALA A 695 -10.58 -5.18 15.23
N PHE A 696 -9.66 -5.55 14.31
CA PHE A 696 -8.67 -4.64 13.71
C PHE A 696 -8.41 -4.88 12.22
N GLY A 697 -9.13 -5.80 11.58
CA GLY A 697 -8.83 -6.26 10.21
C GLY A 697 -8.86 -5.18 9.13
N SER A 698 -9.57 -4.09 9.37
CA SER A 698 -9.67 -2.92 8.47
C SER A 698 -9.87 -1.62 9.27
N PRO A 699 -9.78 -0.44 8.63
CA PRO A 699 -10.15 0.82 9.27
C PRO A 699 -11.62 0.93 9.69
N LEU A 700 -12.50 0.11 9.08
CA LEU A 700 -13.91 0.04 9.46
C LEU A 700 -14.17 -0.85 10.68
N ALA A 701 -13.19 -1.67 11.10
CA ALA A 701 -13.35 -2.57 12.22
C ALA A 701 -13.70 -1.83 13.52
N ARG A 702 -14.52 -2.46 14.36
CA ARG A 702 -14.92 -1.96 15.68
C ARG A 702 -14.75 -3.07 16.71
N HIS A 703 -14.34 -2.71 17.91
CA HIS A 703 -14.21 -3.64 19.02
C HIS A 703 -14.63 -2.95 20.32
N ARG A 704 -14.97 -3.76 21.32
CA ARG A 704 -15.26 -3.29 22.68
C ARG A 704 -14.65 -4.24 23.71
N ARG A 705 -14.52 -3.74 24.93
CA ARG A 705 -14.17 -4.56 26.09
C ARG A 705 -15.45 -5.18 26.67
N ASN A 706 -15.46 -6.48 26.88
CA ASN A 706 -16.56 -7.16 27.55
C ASN A 706 -16.46 -7.05 29.09
N GLU A 707 -17.45 -7.59 29.80
CA GLU A 707 -17.52 -7.56 31.27
C GLU A 707 -16.34 -8.28 31.96
N HIS A 708 -15.74 -9.25 31.27
CA HIS A 708 -14.55 -10.00 31.74
C HIS A 708 -13.24 -9.31 31.37
N GLY A 709 -13.30 -8.16 30.72
CA GLY A 709 -12.15 -7.39 30.32
C GLY A 709 -11.49 -7.84 29.01
N GLU A 710 -12.10 -8.77 28.28
CA GLU A 710 -11.63 -9.31 27.00
C GLU A 710 -12.03 -8.40 25.84
N ARG A 711 -11.23 -8.44 24.77
CA ARG A 711 -11.50 -7.71 23.52
C ARG A 711 -12.41 -8.54 22.63
N ILE A 712 -13.55 -7.99 22.24
CA ILE A 712 -14.48 -8.61 21.28
C ILE A 712 -14.70 -7.69 20.08
N GLY A 713 -14.64 -8.26 18.88
CA GLY A 713 -15.07 -7.55 17.68
C GLY A 713 -16.58 -7.36 17.70
N VAL A 714 -17.04 -6.21 17.22
CA VAL A 714 -18.46 -5.88 17.12
C VAL A 714 -18.79 -5.53 15.70
N ASP A 715 -20.09 -5.61 15.37
CA ASP A 715 -20.56 -5.24 14.05
C ASP A 715 -20.13 -3.81 13.69
N PRO A 716 -19.36 -3.61 12.62
CA PRO A 716 -18.95 -2.27 12.19
C PRO A 716 -20.12 -1.31 12.01
N THR A 717 -21.27 -1.79 11.54
CA THR A 717 -22.47 -0.95 11.28
C THR A 717 -23.19 -0.50 12.55
N SER A 718 -22.80 -1.02 13.72
CA SER A 718 -23.25 -0.46 15.01
C SER A 718 -22.75 0.97 15.22
N ASP A 719 -21.66 1.37 14.55
CA ASP A 719 -21.22 2.76 14.47
C ASP A 719 -22.02 3.48 13.36
N PRO A 720 -22.81 4.53 13.68
CA PRO A 720 -23.61 5.25 12.70
C PRO A 720 -22.81 5.78 11.51
N LYS A 721 -21.52 6.13 11.70
CA LYS A 721 -20.65 6.61 10.62
C LYS A 721 -20.36 5.51 9.60
N VAL A 722 -20.15 4.28 10.08
CA VAL A 722 -19.91 3.13 9.21
C VAL A 722 -21.20 2.71 8.51
N ALA A 723 -22.33 2.73 9.22
CA ALA A 723 -23.64 2.48 8.61
C ALA A 723 -23.92 3.44 7.44
N GLU A 724 -23.64 4.74 7.62
CA GLU A 724 -23.79 5.74 6.54
C GLU A 724 -22.88 5.43 5.33
N ILE A 725 -21.64 5.00 5.59
CA ILE A 725 -20.71 4.58 4.54
C ILE A 725 -21.28 3.39 3.76
N VAL A 726 -21.84 2.39 4.45
CA VAL A 726 -22.46 1.21 3.84
C VAL A 726 -23.64 1.61 2.96
N GLU A 727 -24.52 2.48 3.45
CA GLU A 727 -25.67 2.98 2.68
C GLU A 727 -25.24 3.74 1.42
N ARG A 728 -24.28 4.66 1.56
CA ARG A 728 -23.76 5.46 0.44
C ARG A 728 -23.08 4.59 -0.62
N ALA A 729 -22.40 3.53 -0.20
CA ALA A 729 -21.67 2.65 -1.12
C ALA A 729 -22.57 1.84 -2.06
N LYS A 730 -23.87 1.67 -1.75
CA LYS A 730 -24.81 0.90 -2.57
C LYS A 730 -24.98 1.47 -3.98
N THR A 731 -24.88 2.79 -4.12
CA THR A 731 -25.08 3.52 -5.38
C THR A 731 -23.77 4.04 -6.00
N ALA A 732 -22.61 3.70 -5.42
CA ALA A 732 -21.30 4.18 -5.87
C ALA A 732 -21.04 3.93 -7.36
N SER A 733 -20.36 4.86 -8.03
CA SER A 733 -19.91 4.71 -9.43
C SER A 733 -18.66 3.80 -9.54
N PRO A 734 -18.21 3.38 -10.74
CA PRO A 734 -17.05 2.49 -10.89
C PRO A 734 -15.71 3.02 -10.34
N ASN A 735 -15.54 4.33 -10.21
CA ASN A 735 -14.32 4.96 -9.70
C ASN A 735 -14.42 5.38 -8.22
N GLU A 736 -15.58 5.18 -7.60
CA GLU A 736 -15.82 5.50 -6.21
C GLU A 736 -15.57 4.29 -5.30
N GLN A 737 -15.32 4.57 -4.03
CA GLN A 737 -15.15 3.54 -3.02
C GLN A 737 -16.47 2.81 -2.77
N ARG A 738 -16.43 1.48 -2.82
CA ARG A 738 -17.51 0.56 -2.48
C ARG A 738 -17.19 -0.15 -1.18
N VAL A 739 -18.19 -0.79 -0.61
CA VAL A 739 -18.03 -1.66 0.56
C VAL A 739 -18.03 -3.12 0.12
N PHE A 740 -17.04 -3.85 0.60
CA PHE A 740 -16.92 -5.29 0.44
C PHE A 740 -16.76 -5.97 1.79
N THR A 741 -17.13 -7.23 1.85
CA THR A 741 -16.93 -8.09 3.02
C THR A 741 -16.01 -9.24 2.64
N LEU A 742 -14.94 -9.42 3.41
CA LEU A 742 -14.00 -10.53 3.33
C LEU A 742 -14.26 -11.47 4.50
N ILE A 743 -14.36 -12.77 4.25
CA ILE A 743 -14.44 -13.82 5.26
C ILE A 743 -13.15 -14.63 5.19
N ASP A 744 -12.44 -14.72 6.31
CA ASP A 744 -11.38 -15.68 6.50
C ASP A 744 -11.87 -16.87 7.32
N THR A 745 -11.97 -18.02 6.67
CA THR A 745 -12.44 -19.24 7.34
C THR A 745 -11.38 -19.88 8.21
N ARG A 746 -10.10 -19.47 8.15
CA ARG A 746 -9.03 -19.96 9.02
C ARG A 746 -9.13 -19.36 10.41
N THR A 747 -9.13 -18.03 10.49
CA THR A 747 -9.28 -17.28 11.76
C THR A 747 -10.74 -17.20 12.20
N MET A 748 -11.68 -17.53 11.31
CA MET A 748 -13.12 -17.36 11.50
C MET A 748 -13.53 -15.89 11.69
N GLU A 749 -12.82 -14.99 11.02
CA GLU A 749 -13.11 -13.56 11.08
C GLU A 749 -13.82 -13.06 9.83
N VAL A 750 -14.69 -12.08 10.04
CA VAL A 750 -15.33 -11.29 8.98
C VAL A 750 -14.79 -9.86 9.04
N ILE A 751 -14.37 -9.35 7.88
CA ILE A 751 -13.74 -8.04 7.73
C ILE A 751 -14.56 -7.22 6.72
N LEU A 752 -15.18 -6.14 7.19
CA LEU A 752 -15.82 -5.14 6.33
C LEU A 752 -14.77 -4.11 5.89
N PHE A 753 -14.68 -3.76 4.61
CA PHE A 753 -13.67 -2.83 4.12
C PHE A 753 -14.14 -2.01 2.92
N GLN A 754 -13.44 -0.92 2.64
CA GLN A 754 -13.66 -0.12 1.44
C GLN A 754 -12.56 -0.36 0.40
N ALA A 755 -12.96 -0.40 -0.87
CA ALA A 755 -12.08 -0.46 -2.03
C ALA A 755 -12.82 0.07 -3.26
N THR A 756 -12.10 0.55 -4.27
CA THR A 756 -12.74 0.98 -5.54
C THR A 756 -13.11 -0.25 -6.38
N ARG A 757 -12.25 -1.26 -6.38
CA ARG A 757 -12.49 -2.54 -7.06
C ARG A 757 -12.32 -3.71 -6.09
N PRO A 758 -13.02 -4.84 -6.32
CA PRO A 758 -12.81 -6.07 -5.56
C PRO A 758 -11.35 -6.54 -5.67
N PRO A 759 -10.61 -6.66 -4.56
CA PRO A 759 -9.27 -7.25 -4.57
C PRO A 759 -9.32 -8.72 -5.00
N VAL A 760 -8.65 -9.11 -6.09
CA VAL A 760 -8.66 -10.51 -6.58
C VAL A 760 -7.62 -11.39 -5.89
N GLY A 761 -6.61 -10.77 -5.26
CA GLY A 761 -5.59 -11.45 -4.48
C GLY A 761 -5.20 -10.63 -3.25
N ILE A 762 -4.60 -11.31 -2.29
CA ILE A 762 -3.97 -10.74 -1.10
C ILE A 762 -2.49 -11.05 -1.19
N LEU A 763 -1.64 -10.05 -0.98
CA LEU A 763 -0.19 -10.17 -0.91
C LEU A 763 0.28 -9.73 0.48
N VAL A 764 0.89 -10.62 1.26
CA VAL A 764 1.50 -10.25 2.54
C VAL A 764 2.83 -9.58 2.25
N CYS A 765 2.91 -8.28 2.54
CA CYS A 765 4.07 -7.45 2.22
C CYS A 765 4.91 -7.08 3.44
N GLY A 766 4.33 -7.13 4.64
CA GLY A 766 5.02 -6.75 5.87
C GLY A 766 4.22 -7.12 7.10
N SER A 767 4.66 -6.64 8.25
CA SER A 767 4.00 -6.85 9.54
C SER A 767 4.10 -5.60 10.41
N GLU A 768 3.12 -5.40 11.29
CA GLU A 768 3.06 -4.27 12.23
C GLU A 768 2.28 -4.71 13.47
N GLY A 769 2.80 -4.44 14.66
CA GLY A 769 2.14 -4.77 15.92
C GLY A 769 1.81 -6.26 16.12
N GLY A 770 2.59 -7.17 15.50
CA GLY A 770 2.34 -8.62 15.55
C GLY A 770 1.28 -9.14 14.56
N MET A 771 0.71 -8.28 13.73
CA MET A 771 -0.21 -8.64 12.64
C MET A 771 0.45 -8.46 11.28
N GLN A 772 -0.05 -9.20 10.28
CA GLN A 772 0.44 -9.11 8.90
C GLN A 772 -0.23 -7.94 8.17
N ARG A 773 0.56 -7.12 7.49
CA ARG A 773 0.10 -6.09 6.54
C ARG A 773 -0.11 -6.76 5.17
N ALA A 774 -1.35 -7.14 4.94
CA ALA A 774 -1.80 -7.91 3.79
C ALA A 774 -2.45 -6.98 2.75
N VAL A 775 -1.75 -6.73 1.65
CA VAL A 775 -2.17 -5.82 0.58
C VAL A 775 -3.20 -6.53 -0.31
N GLY A 776 -4.44 -6.03 -0.31
CA GLY A 776 -5.47 -6.48 -1.24
C GLY A 776 -5.28 -5.82 -2.60
N VAL A 777 -5.10 -6.63 -3.65
CA VAL A 777 -4.81 -6.14 -4.99
C VAL A 777 -5.92 -6.44 -6.01
N SER A 778 -6.31 -5.45 -6.81
CA SER A 778 -7.03 -5.69 -8.05
C SER A 778 -6.04 -6.01 -9.17
N TYR A 779 -6.48 -6.76 -10.18
CA TYR A 779 -5.61 -7.15 -11.28
C TYR A 779 -6.02 -6.47 -12.58
N ASP A 780 -5.09 -5.73 -13.17
CA ASP A 780 -5.17 -5.28 -14.55
C ASP A 780 -4.40 -6.25 -15.44
N TRP A 781 -5.13 -7.10 -16.16
CA TRP A 781 -4.52 -8.13 -16.98
C TRP A 781 -3.92 -7.57 -18.29
N THR A 782 -4.32 -6.37 -18.71
CA THR A 782 -3.84 -5.73 -19.95
C THR A 782 -2.37 -5.30 -19.83
N THR A 783 -2.01 -4.74 -18.67
CA THR A 783 -0.65 -4.30 -18.30
C THR A 783 0.07 -5.30 -17.41
N ALA A 784 -0.63 -6.38 -17.02
CA ALA A 784 -0.22 -7.36 -16.02
C ALA A 784 0.14 -6.74 -14.66
N THR A 785 -0.47 -5.61 -14.28
CA THR A 785 -0.20 -4.89 -13.04
C THR A 785 -1.22 -5.25 -11.95
N CYS A 786 -0.75 -5.60 -10.76
CA CYS A 786 -1.57 -5.68 -9.56
C CYS A 786 -1.63 -4.28 -8.94
N PHE A 787 -2.82 -3.75 -8.64
CA PHE A 787 -2.96 -2.44 -8.01
C PHE A 787 -3.46 -2.59 -6.57
N ARG A 788 -2.83 -1.89 -5.63
CA ARG A 788 -3.29 -1.83 -4.24
C ARG A 788 -4.66 -1.16 -4.19
N GLU A 789 -5.66 -1.92 -3.72
CA GLU A 789 -7.01 -1.42 -3.47
C GLU A 789 -7.24 -1.16 -1.98
N THR A 790 -6.65 -1.99 -1.13
CA THR A 790 -6.78 -1.91 0.32
C THR A 790 -5.61 -2.61 1.00
N VAL A 791 -5.50 -2.46 2.32
CA VAL A 791 -4.59 -3.25 3.16
C VAL A 791 -5.43 -3.83 4.30
N PHE A 792 -5.12 -5.05 4.71
CA PHE A 792 -5.72 -5.73 5.85
C PHE A 792 -4.67 -5.93 6.93
N ARG A 793 -5.11 -5.93 8.19
CA ARG A 793 -4.31 -6.43 9.32
C ARG A 793 -4.80 -7.84 9.64
N LEU A 794 -4.05 -8.85 9.19
CA LEU A 794 -4.43 -10.26 9.35
C LEU A 794 -3.61 -10.91 10.47
N ASP A 795 -4.18 -11.95 11.08
CA ASP A 795 -3.49 -12.73 12.11
C ASP A 795 -2.23 -13.39 11.55
N SER A 796 -1.19 -13.50 12.38
CA SER A 796 0.08 -14.15 12.00
C SER A 796 -0.08 -15.59 11.51
N THR A 797 -1.10 -16.33 11.96
CA THR A 797 -1.36 -17.72 11.54
C THR A 797 -1.80 -17.86 10.09
N VAL A 798 -2.21 -16.75 9.45
CA VAL A 798 -2.54 -16.70 8.02
C VAL A 798 -1.29 -16.89 7.17
N HIS A 799 -0.17 -16.29 7.60
CA HIS A 799 1.11 -16.31 6.90
C HIS A 799 1.58 -17.75 6.60
N ASP A 800 1.47 -18.65 7.57
CA ASP A 800 1.96 -20.05 7.47
C ASP A 800 1.16 -20.94 6.51
N LYS A 801 0.03 -20.44 6.01
CA LYS A 801 -0.88 -21.17 5.12
C LYS A 801 -0.98 -20.57 3.72
N MET A 802 -0.20 -19.53 3.43
CA MET A 802 -0.11 -18.92 2.10
C MET A 802 1.13 -19.42 1.36
N ASP A 803 1.05 -19.42 0.03
CA ASP A 803 2.18 -19.79 -0.83
C ASP A 803 2.93 -18.55 -1.32
N ARG A 804 4.20 -18.74 -1.68
CA ARG A 804 5.00 -17.67 -2.30
C ARG A 804 4.49 -17.36 -3.69
N VAL A 805 4.34 -16.07 -3.98
CA VAL A 805 4.05 -15.59 -5.33
C VAL A 805 5.38 -15.31 -6.02
N SER A 806 5.46 -15.57 -7.31
CA SER A 806 6.59 -15.10 -8.11
C SER A 806 6.65 -13.57 -8.13
N ARG A 807 7.71 -13.01 -8.73
CA ARG A 807 7.83 -11.57 -8.93
C ARG A 807 6.53 -10.94 -9.41
N THR A 808 6.08 -9.95 -8.66
CA THR A 808 4.78 -9.31 -8.84
C THR A 808 4.96 -7.85 -9.20
N LYS A 809 4.38 -7.44 -10.33
CA LYS A 809 4.29 -6.03 -10.69
C LYS A 809 3.15 -5.39 -9.91
N LEU A 810 3.47 -4.42 -9.06
CA LEU A 810 2.57 -3.75 -8.12
C LEU A 810 2.54 -2.24 -8.35
N GLY A 811 1.36 -1.68 -8.58
CA GLY A 811 1.10 -0.23 -8.58
C GLY A 811 0.41 0.22 -7.29
N LEU A 812 0.79 1.38 -6.76
CA LEU A 812 0.21 1.92 -5.52
C LEU A 812 -1.18 2.54 -5.71
N LYS A 813 -1.48 3.03 -6.92
CA LYS A 813 -2.75 3.65 -7.30
C LYS A 813 -3.12 3.24 -8.71
N ARG A 814 -4.34 2.72 -8.88
CA ARG A 814 -4.87 2.37 -10.20
C ARG A 814 -5.35 3.63 -10.94
N PRO A 815 -5.06 3.77 -12.25
CA PRO A 815 -5.68 4.80 -13.07
C PRO A 815 -7.21 4.71 -13.04
N ALA A 816 -7.90 5.85 -13.16
CA ALA A 816 -9.35 5.87 -13.23
C ALA A 816 -9.85 5.05 -14.44
N THR A 817 -10.95 4.34 -14.24
CA THR A 817 -11.55 3.53 -15.31
C THR A 817 -12.03 4.41 -16.45
N ARG A 818 -11.81 3.93 -17.68
CA ARG A 818 -12.32 4.53 -18.92
C ARG A 818 -13.63 3.90 -19.37
N ALA A 819 -14.19 3.00 -18.57
CA ALA A 819 -15.47 2.36 -18.89
C ALA A 819 -16.58 3.39 -19.04
N VAL A 820 -17.46 3.18 -20.01
CA VAL A 820 -18.60 4.03 -20.31
C VAL A 820 -19.88 3.32 -19.89
N TYR A 821 -20.85 4.07 -19.39
CA TYR A 821 -22.17 3.53 -19.09
C TYR A 821 -22.91 3.20 -20.40
N VAL A 822 -23.27 1.94 -20.57
CA VAL A 822 -23.98 1.43 -21.77
C VAL A 822 -25.46 1.14 -21.48
N GLY A 823 -25.89 1.28 -20.22
CA GLY A 823 -27.25 0.95 -19.78
C GLY A 823 -27.49 -0.54 -19.59
N ASP A 824 -28.60 -0.87 -18.92
CA ASP A 824 -29.06 -2.24 -18.68
C ASP A 824 -29.82 -2.76 -19.92
N ASN A 825 -29.14 -3.43 -20.87
CA ASN A 825 -29.78 -4.13 -22.01
C ASN A 825 -30.26 -5.54 -21.66
#